data_AF-A0A3A0FXQ7-F1
#
_entry.id   AF-A0A3A0FXQ7-F1
#
_cell.length_a   1.000
_cell.length_b   1.000
_cell.length_c   1.000
_cell.angle_alpha   90.00
_cell.angle_beta   90.00
_cell.angle_gamma   90.00
#
_symmetry.space_group_name_H-M   'P 1'
#
loop_
_entity.id
_entity.type
_entity.pdbx_description
1 polymer ?
#
loop_
_entity_poly.entity_id
_entity_poly.type
_entity_poly.pdbx_seq_one_letter_code
_entity_poly.pdbx_strand_id
1 'polypeptide(L)'
;MRSGWRSSGSGPARTRGAARSACLAKVCAAAWLLLAGAAPAGAFSWFDGKVELHGYFAEQIRALANDFDPDEEYDLAQWYNVLAIELEVMPFPNGIGPLEIVEFYVRGEARYDCIWTRGCGMFPSVNTYGNRAEHLPPRLIDGRNAGFVGSLRSGDRRYYANVKRETVTLENPRDGDGDFPQRPLRFHELPNFVSLFAAGKGPNFEFEPVGPDFGDDPPPFVFDAILSRCKFGVRNAPGGENGTVSEIIGPWNPGCPIREIGALRFKPNPFHQGDVNPILLGVDRRPGTGTCVLPTSMPLGCEPLDRYTNGPIIPTGVRELPYRVAPFHRADERGLDPEDAQGLYLPSAGLVRELKSGKLDSIDQNFGQQELAWNHGASQQDERELKEAYVDIEAAEGRLWMRLGKQTIVWGKTELFRNTDQFNPQDFALASLPGLEESRIALWSARGTWSFYNVGKLEDVRLELAMNFDDFEPADLGRCGEPFSLELVCGITLGYFAHGIAGVGLAGHDKPPAPWNDVEGIEAGARVEWRYKRFSFQVSDFYGYDDFPYPRRISTYERNVDETSGRPRRSGARGACRDGSERACLGRRNGVRMGPDAQPLRVADLSGPDGVPDGFPETVIERGTTDPILAAAYKTGELIIEPEHKSDVLRNHPANQTTWTLANTLCGVSGPFVDPRLCAFATPNGLHGPGGNLSSVANGASALLAGSPAAIGSATSSFARFVCWTTDDSHDARPCRNAMRASLIRLNLDPGDGVGAFSDGGGSFAVPGTGNPWADQRPTGQALGQALSPAQEALWGCGPYYQIDCDLDGIDILNSEASAILQSWPGFDGTQGYAATWDVRASGQPGTLHFRGGPVATRWSDGRQVMLPGSRGPLDPGYDATVDGCVDATSSGCRAGDNGRTAAAITLFHPYAGSLDGGPREQFRSEMAATSWNFLVTVLFGGRELDEENPKIDQFDPRDPYGDGYVRLADGTRTDQLRRGADPQRAAQGLPTACGIYLPLLCSSVRGILSAAGARRNSVRAGGDNGYGRRDWAWHSGGELVLDYQKRNVLGFAFDFDENRTKSNWGFEMTWVNRQPFVSNDEWDGIAKVNTLNLTISADRPAFIDFLNPGRTFFFNSQWFFQYIDDYDDNFYANGPINVLATFTAFTGYHQDRLMFFNTLVYDFLSRSGALLPSVIYRFTESFSVTVGANVFWGRTEWRDAPINEIRPALNRTGKHAYEDAVANGLSALRERDELYLNIRYTF
;
A
#
# COMPACT_ATOMS: atom_id res chain seq x y z
N MET A 1 -11.49 24.02 -53.73
CA MET A 1 -10.38 24.65 -54.48
C MET A 1 -9.60 25.54 -53.51
N ARG A 2 -8.35 25.13 -53.25
CA ARG A 2 -7.11 25.88 -52.94
C ARG A 2 -7.04 26.99 -51.87
N SER A 3 -5.91 26.89 -51.14
CA SER A 3 -5.11 27.87 -50.38
C SER A 3 -5.76 28.46 -49.13
N GLY A 4 -5.22 28.30 -47.92
CA GLY A 4 -3.81 28.24 -47.54
C GLY A 4 -3.49 29.51 -46.75
N TRP A 5 -3.62 29.45 -45.42
CA TRP A 5 -3.21 30.53 -44.51
C TRP A 5 -2.39 29.93 -43.37
N ARG A 6 -1.06 30.05 -43.50
CA ARG A 6 -0.16 30.15 -42.36
C ARG A 6 -0.41 31.51 -41.71
N SER A 7 -0.61 31.54 -40.40
CA SER A 7 -0.35 32.74 -39.60
C SER A 7 0.39 32.34 -38.33
N SER A 8 1.69 32.62 -38.34
CA SER A 8 2.49 32.89 -37.15
C SER A 8 1.81 33.98 -36.33
N GLY A 9 1.20 33.60 -35.21
CA GLY A 9 0.64 34.53 -34.24
C GLY A 9 1.61 34.78 -33.09
N SER A 10 2.38 35.86 -33.21
CA SER A 10 3.06 36.53 -32.09
C SER A 10 2.07 36.79 -30.94
N GLY A 11 2.45 36.39 -29.72
CA GLY A 11 1.59 36.43 -28.54
C GLY A 11 1.20 37.85 -28.06
N PRO A 12 0.25 37.96 -27.12
CA PRO A 12 0.00 39.20 -26.41
C PRO A 12 0.72 39.19 -25.06
N ALA A 13 1.87 39.85 -25.02
CA ALA A 13 2.38 40.44 -23.79
C ALA A 13 1.44 41.59 -23.39
N ARG A 14 0.47 41.37 -22.49
CA ARG A 14 -0.21 42.42 -21.70
C ARG A 14 -1.20 41.87 -20.66
N THR A 15 -0.70 41.34 -19.55
CA THR A 15 -1.47 41.27 -18.27
C THR A 15 -0.62 41.52 -17.01
N ARG A 16 0.71 41.68 -17.12
CA ARG A 16 1.61 41.96 -15.98
C ARG A 16 1.41 43.34 -15.32
N GLY A 17 0.67 44.25 -15.96
CA GLY A 17 0.41 45.60 -15.44
C GLY A 17 -0.65 45.64 -14.34
N ALA A 18 -1.79 44.97 -14.54
CA ALA A 18 -2.96 45.09 -13.66
C ALA A 18 -2.73 44.47 -12.26
N ALA A 19 -1.98 43.36 -12.17
CA ALA A 19 -1.65 42.73 -10.89
C ALA A 19 -0.67 43.55 -10.04
N ARG A 20 0.28 44.26 -10.68
CA ARG A 20 1.21 45.17 -9.98
C ARG A 20 0.50 46.41 -9.45
N SER A 21 -0.48 46.94 -10.17
CA SER A 21 -1.28 48.09 -9.73
C SER A 21 -2.19 47.76 -8.55
N ALA A 22 -2.81 46.58 -8.54
CA ALA A 22 -3.60 46.09 -7.40
C ALA A 22 -2.73 45.79 -6.17
N CYS A 23 -1.50 45.31 -6.38
CA CYS A 23 -0.53 45.03 -5.32
C CYS A 23 0.01 46.32 -4.66
N LEU A 24 0.36 47.34 -5.45
CA LEU A 24 0.75 48.64 -4.90
C LEU A 24 -0.41 49.28 -4.12
N ALA A 25 -1.65 49.14 -4.60
CA ALA A 25 -2.83 49.62 -3.89
C ALA A 25 -3.08 48.87 -2.58
N LYS A 26 -2.85 47.55 -2.50
CA LYS A 26 -3.00 46.74 -1.28
C LYS A 26 -1.89 46.99 -0.26
N VAL A 27 -0.63 47.07 -0.70
CA VAL A 27 0.51 47.41 0.17
C VAL A 27 0.41 48.85 0.65
N CYS A 28 -0.01 49.80 -0.21
CA CYS A 28 -0.29 51.16 0.23
C CYS A 28 -1.52 51.25 1.14
N ALA A 29 -2.54 50.40 0.99
CA ALA A 29 -3.69 50.35 1.90
C ALA A 29 -3.35 49.74 3.26
N ALA A 30 -2.55 48.67 3.30
CA ALA A 30 -2.02 48.09 4.54
C ALA A 30 -1.04 49.06 5.23
N ALA A 31 -0.16 49.71 4.46
CA ALA A 31 0.70 50.78 4.97
C ALA A 31 -0.09 52.00 5.41
N TRP A 32 -1.22 52.33 4.75
CA TRP A 32 -2.14 53.37 5.20
C TRP A 32 -2.91 52.97 6.46
N LEU A 33 -3.25 51.70 6.66
CA LEU A 33 -3.85 51.20 7.91
C LEU A 33 -2.83 51.16 9.06
N LEU A 34 -1.55 50.93 8.74
CA LEU A 34 -0.43 51.01 9.70
C LEU A 34 -0.02 52.47 10.00
N LEU A 35 -0.27 53.41 9.09
CA LEU A 35 0.05 54.85 9.23
C LEU A 35 -1.15 55.73 9.65
N ALA A 36 -2.39 55.28 9.42
CA ALA A 36 -3.59 55.87 9.98
C ALA A 36 -3.59 55.53 11.47
N GLY A 37 -3.29 56.53 12.28
CA GLY A 37 -3.06 56.37 13.72
C GLY A 37 -4.09 55.48 14.39
N ALA A 38 -3.60 54.63 15.29
CA ALA A 38 -4.37 53.76 16.16
C ALA A 38 -5.54 54.53 16.77
N ALA A 39 -6.72 54.42 16.15
CA ALA A 39 -7.97 54.67 16.83
C ALA A 39 -8.08 53.64 17.97
N PRO A 40 -8.68 54.00 19.12
CA PRO A 40 -8.97 53.01 20.15
C PRO A 40 -9.76 51.85 19.54
N ALA A 41 -9.43 50.60 19.92
CA ALA A 41 -10.27 49.45 19.58
C ALA A 41 -11.66 49.74 20.16
N GLY A 42 -12.62 49.91 19.27
CA GLY A 42 -13.97 50.28 19.62
C GLY A 42 -14.85 49.48 18.69
N ALA A 43 -15.54 48.50 19.25
CA ALA A 43 -16.56 47.76 18.55
C ALA A 43 -17.50 48.76 17.85
N PHE A 44 -17.81 48.50 16.59
CA PHE A 44 -18.82 49.32 15.93
C PHE A 44 -20.17 48.95 16.54
N SER A 45 -20.68 49.86 17.38
CA SER A 45 -21.95 49.70 18.07
C SER A 45 -23.01 50.56 17.40
N TRP A 46 -24.15 49.96 17.05
CA TRP A 46 -25.32 50.65 16.52
C TRP A 46 -26.54 50.41 17.39
N PHE A 47 -27.52 51.32 17.30
CA PHE A 47 -28.82 51.22 17.99
C PHE A 47 -28.71 51.05 19.52
N ASP A 48 -27.84 51.84 20.16
CA ASP A 48 -27.58 51.81 21.61
C ASP A 48 -27.09 50.43 22.13
N GLY A 49 -26.12 49.81 21.46
CA GLY A 49 -25.54 48.52 21.90
C GLY A 49 -26.31 47.27 21.47
N LYS A 50 -27.36 47.42 20.65
CA LYS A 50 -28.15 46.27 20.18
C LYS A 50 -27.49 45.50 19.03
N VAL A 51 -26.56 46.14 18.34
CA VAL A 51 -25.75 45.51 17.28
C VAL A 51 -24.31 45.90 17.55
N GLU A 52 -23.47 44.91 17.77
CA GLU A 52 -22.04 45.10 17.99
C GLU A 52 -21.27 44.28 16.96
N LEU A 53 -20.29 44.93 16.32
CA LEU A 53 -19.36 44.29 15.41
C LEU A 53 -17.95 44.48 15.95
N HIS A 54 -17.27 43.38 16.20
CA HIS A 54 -15.88 43.36 16.62
C HIS A 54 -15.11 42.32 15.80
N GLY A 55 -13.80 42.35 15.88
CA GLY A 55 -13.01 41.37 15.15
C GLY A 55 -11.51 41.57 15.30
N TYR A 56 -10.77 40.80 14.52
CA TYR A 56 -9.34 41.00 14.42
C TYR A 56 -8.82 40.64 13.03
N PHE A 57 -7.72 41.30 12.69
CA PHE A 57 -6.82 40.87 11.63
C PHE A 57 -5.54 40.32 12.27
N ALA A 58 -5.07 39.17 11.80
CA ALA A 58 -3.79 38.61 12.22
C ALA A 58 -2.96 38.13 11.03
N GLU A 59 -1.67 38.36 11.09
CA GLU A 59 -0.67 37.77 10.20
C GLU A 59 0.16 36.76 10.99
N GLN A 60 0.14 35.50 10.57
CA GLN A 60 0.89 34.42 11.22
C GLN A 60 1.91 33.85 10.25
N ILE A 61 3.17 33.82 10.65
CA ILE A 61 4.28 33.26 9.88
C ILE A 61 4.92 32.16 10.70
N ARG A 62 5.10 30.98 10.10
CA ARG A 62 5.75 29.83 10.74
C ARG A 62 6.77 29.20 9.80
N ALA A 63 7.94 28.89 10.35
CA ALA A 63 8.97 28.13 9.67
C ALA A 63 9.26 26.85 10.45
N LEU A 64 9.42 25.74 9.72
CA LEU A 64 9.82 24.45 10.27
C LEU A 64 11.31 24.23 10.02
N ALA A 65 11.99 23.64 10.99
CA ALA A 65 13.37 23.23 10.91
C ALA A 65 13.56 21.88 11.62
N ASN A 66 14.68 21.24 11.34
CA ASN A 66 15.10 20.02 11.99
C ASN A 66 16.21 20.36 13.00
N ASP A 67 15.96 20.16 14.29
CA ASP A 67 16.89 20.44 15.40
C ASP A 67 17.43 21.89 15.44
N PHE A 68 16.78 22.84 14.75
CA PHE A 68 17.29 24.20 14.50
C PHE A 68 18.74 24.22 13.96
N ASP A 69 19.14 23.19 13.20
CA ASP A 69 20.46 23.09 12.61
C ASP A 69 20.71 24.29 11.67
N PRO A 70 21.72 25.14 11.93
CA PRO A 70 22.03 26.28 11.08
C PRO A 70 22.56 25.89 9.70
N ASP A 71 23.00 24.65 9.51
CA ASP A 71 23.48 24.12 8.23
C ASP A 71 22.33 23.55 7.35
N GLU A 72 21.12 23.41 7.91
CA GLU A 72 19.91 23.01 7.17
C GLU A 72 19.03 24.22 6.80
N GLU A 73 18.29 24.11 5.70
CA GLU A 73 17.37 25.15 5.24
C GLU A 73 16.04 25.11 6.03
N TYR A 74 15.54 26.29 6.40
CA TYR A 74 14.26 26.46 7.09
C TYR A 74 13.12 26.46 6.07
N ASP A 75 12.11 25.62 6.26
CA ASP A 75 10.96 25.56 5.37
C ASP A 75 9.86 26.53 5.84
N LEU A 76 9.47 27.47 4.97
CA LEU A 76 8.35 28.36 5.24
C LEU A 76 7.04 27.57 5.13
N ALA A 77 6.55 27.11 6.28
CA ALA A 77 5.40 26.23 6.40
C ALA A 77 4.06 26.95 6.56
N GLN A 78 4.06 28.25 6.91
CA GLN A 78 2.81 28.99 7.08
C GLN A 78 3.04 30.47 6.83
N TRP A 79 2.13 31.09 6.08
CA TRP A 79 2.00 32.55 6.02
C TRP A 79 0.53 32.95 5.89
N TYR A 80 -0.18 32.87 7.01
CA TYR A 80 -1.60 33.16 7.10
C TYR A 80 -1.89 34.65 7.23
N ASN A 81 -2.91 35.07 6.51
CA ASN A 81 -3.63 36.32 6.68
C ASN A 81 -5.03 35.94 7.17
N VAL A 82 -5.31 36.20 8.44
CA VAL A 82 -6.56 35.83 9.11
C VAL A 82 -7.38 37.08 9.35
N LEU A 83 -8.63 37.07 8.89
CA LEU A 83 -9.63 38.07 9.20
C LEU A 83 -10.81 37.39 9.91
N ALA A 84 -11.02 37.70 11.18
CA ALA A 84 -12.17 37.26 11.94
C ALA A 84 -13.10 38.44 12.21
N ILE A 85 -14.39 38.24 11.96
CA ILE A 85 -15.45 39.21 12.14
C ILE A 85 -16.55 38.56 12.96
N GLU A 86 -16.94 39.21 14.05
CA GLU A 86 -17.92 38.74 15.01
C GLU A 86 -19.04 39.78 15.10
N LEU A 87 -20.28 39.32 14.88
CA LEU A 87 -21.49 40.12 14.91
C LEU A 87 -22.40 39.60 16.01
N GLU A 88 -22.68 40.47 16.97
CA GLU A 88 -23.64 40.25 18.05
C GLU A 88 -24.87 41.13 17.84
N VAL A 89 -26.06 40.52 17.90
CA VAL A 89 -27.33 41.22 17.73
C VAL A 89 -28.30 40.84 18.85
N MET A 90 -28.66 41.84 19.66
CA MET A 90 -29.65 41.74 20.73
C MET A 90 -30.88 42.58 20.36
N PRO A 91 -31.82 42.07 19.55
CA PRO A 91 -32.96 42.84 19.07
C PRO A 91 -33.94 43.19 20.20
N PHE A 92 -33.99 42.36 21.24
CA PHE A 92 -34.91 42.48 22.38
C PHE A 92 -34.14 42.44 23.71
N PRO A 93 -33.39 43.49 24.07
CA PRO A 93 -32.58 43.51 25.29
C PRO A 93 -33.41 43.47 26.58
N ASN A 94 -34.73 43.66 26.49
CA ASN A 94 -35.67 43.55 27.61
C ASN A 94 -36.61 42.32 27.47
N GLY A 95 -36.33 41.40 26.52
CA GLY A 95 -37.15 40.21 26.25
C GLY A 95 -38.39 40.43 25.37
N ILE A 96 -39.01 39.33 24.94
CA ILE A 96 -40.33 39.26 24.29
C ILE A 96 -41.17 38.15 24.93
N GLY A 97 -42.26 38.55 25.59
CA GLY A 97 -43.22 37.60 26.16
C GLY A 97 -42.57 36.71 27.24
N PRO A 98 -42.61 35.37 27.09
CA PRO A 98 -41.97 34.44 28.04
C PRO A 98 -40.45 34.29 27.86
N LEU A 99 -39.86 34.93 26.84
CA LEU A 99 -38.43 34.92 26.56
C LEU A 99 -37.79 36.19 27.14
N GLU A 100 -36.82 36.03 28.02
CA GLU A 100 -36.14 37.13 28.73
C GLU A 100 -35.00 37.71 27.90
N ILE A 101 -34.21 36.85 27.24
CA ILE A 101 -33.12 37.25 26.36
C ILE A 101 -33.20 36.42 25.08
N VAL A 102 -33.03 37.10 23.94
CA VAL A 102 -32.79 36.47 22.64
C VAL A 102 -31.63 37.20 22.00
N GLU A 103 -30.52 36.49 21.81
CA GLU A 103 -29.27 37.01 21.28
C GLU A 103 -28.83 36.19 20.06
N PHE A 104 -28.42 36.87 19.01
CA PHE A 104 -27.88 36.24 17.80
C PHE A 104 -26.39 36.53 17.72
N TYR A 105 -25.61 35.48 17.50
CA TYR A 105 -24.16 35.56 17.31
C TYR A 105 -23.79 34.96 15.96
N VAL A 106 -22.94 35.65 15.21
CA VAL A 106 -22.35 35.14 13.97
C VAL A 106 -20.87 35.49 13.94
N ARG A 107 -20.03 34.48 13.69
CA ARG A 107 -18.59 34.63 13.48
C ARG A 107 -18.19 34.11 12.10
N GLY A 108 -17.65 35.01 11.29
CA GLY A 108 -16.98 34.68 10.03
C GLY A 108 -15.47 34.79 10.17
N GLU A 109 -14.73 33.79 9.69
CA GLU A 109 -13.27 33.76 9.70
C GLU A 109 -12.73 33.37 8.33
N ALA A 110 -12.01 34.30 7.69
CA ALA A 110 -11.32 34.06 6.43
C ALA A 110 -9.82 33.91 6.67
N ARG A 111 -9.24 32.78 6.26
CA ARG A 111 -7.79 32.51 6.32
C ARG A 111 -7.24 32.40 4.92
N TYR A 112 -6.19 33.14 4.61
CA TYR A 112 -5.48 33.01 3.34
C TYR A 112 -4.00 32.77 3.54
N ASP A 113 -3.49 31.68 2.99
CA ASP A 113 -2.09 31.26 3.11
C ASP A 113 -1.26 31.56 1.86
N CYS A 114 -0.26 32.41 2.03
CA CYS A 114 0.61 32.84 0.95
C CYS A 114 1.54 31.74 0.43
N ILE A 115 1.81 30.65 1.17
CA ILE A 115 2.78 29.62 0.74
C ILE A 115 2.35 28.90 -0.54
N TRP A 116 1.04 28.68 -0.72
CA TRP A 116 0.46 28.04 -1.91
C TRP A 116 0.61 28.87 -3.18
N THR A 117 0.87 30.17 -3.04
CA THR A 117 0.91 31.12 -4.16
C THR A 117 2.28 31.77 -4.33
N ARG A 118 3.36 31.12 -3.90
CA ARG A 118 4.75 31.63 -3.96
C ARG A 118 4.92 32.93 -3.18
N GLY A 119 4.54 32.89 -1.90
CA GLY A 119 4.54 34.05 -1.02
C GLY A 119 3.61 35.14 -1.54
N CYS A 120 2.34 34.80 -1.84
CA CYS A 120 1.39 35.73 -2.45
C CYS A 120 1.88 36.36 -3.77
N GLY A 121 2.69 35.62 -4.54
CA GLY A 121 3.31 36.04 -5.78
C GLY A 121 4.55 36.93 -5.63
N MET A 122 5.00 37.18 -4.40
CA MET A 122 6.13 38.05 -4.10
C MET A 122 7.48 37.33 -4.14
N PHE A 123 7.50 36.04 -3.77
CA PHE A 123 8.74 35.28 -3.57
C PHE A 123 8.70 33.97 -4.36
N PRO A 124 9.28 33.93 -5.58
CA PRO A 124 9.33 32.73 -6.39
C PRO A 124 10.02 31.53 -5.71
N SER A 125 10.88 31.80 -4.74
CA SER A 125 11.60 30.82 -3.90
C SER A 125 10.72 30.12 -2.86
N VAL A 126 9.47 30.54 -2.66
CA VAL A 126 8.51 29.81 -1.83
C VAL A 126 7.81 28.79 -2.73
N ASN A 127 8.45 27.64 -2.94
CA ASN A 127 8.02 26.61 -3.91
C ASN A 127 8.12 25.17 -3.34
N THR A 128 7.96 25.00 -2.02
CA THR A 128 7.81 23.69 -1.37
C THR A 128 6.43 23.05 -1.60
N TYR A 129 5.39 23.89 -1.57
CA TYR A 129 3.98 23.46 -1.54
C TYR A 129 3.22 23.87 -2.81
N GLY A 130 2.13 23.15 -3.12
CA GLY A 130 1.25 23.45 -4.25
C GLY A 130 1.61 22.79 -5.60
N ASN A 131 0.88 23.15 -6.66
CA ASN A 131 1.00 22.52 -7.98
C ASN A 131 2.35 22.77 -8.66
N ARG A 132 3.04 23.82 -8.24
CA ARG A 132 4.36 24.21 -8.74
C ARG A 132 5.46 23.94 -7.72
N ALA A 133 5.25 22.96 -6.84
CA ALA A 133 6.28 22.48 -5.94
C ALA A 133 7.52 22.02 -6.74
N GLU A 134 8.68 22.56 -6.42
CA GLU A 134 9.95 22.33 -7.13
C GLU A 134 11.02 21.72 -6.21
N HIS A 135 10.82 21.74 -4.90
CA HIS A 135 11.65 21.04 -3.92
C HIS A 135 10.76 20.41 -2.84
N LEU A 136 11.26 19.38 -2.17
CA LEU A 136 10.65 18.86 -0.95
C LEU A 136 11.19 19.63 0.27
N PRO A 137 10.48 19.63 1.41
CA PRO A 137 11.05 20.14 2.66
C PRO A 137 12.35 19.39 2.98
N PRO A 138 13.45 20.07 3.39
CA PRO A 138 14.71 19.43 3.73
C PRO A 138 14.57 18.24 4.69
N ARG A 139 13.71 18.40 5.72
CA ARG A 139 13.35 17.35 6.69
C ARG A 139 12.74 16.08 6.09
N LEU A 140 12.25 16.12 4.85
CA LEU A 140 11.63 14.98 4.15
C LEU A 140 12.49 14.46 2.98
N ILE A 141 13.58 15.14 2.62
CA ILE A 141 14.41 14.76 1.46
C ILE A 141 15.26 13.53 1.77
N ASP A 142 15.85 13.49 2.97
CA ASP A 142 16.66 12.35 3.40
C ASP A 142 15.87 11.44 4.35
N GLY A 143 16.09 10.14 4.21
CA GLY A 143 15.55 9.14 5.11
C GLY A 143 16.32 9.07 6.43
N ARG A 144 17.30 9.97 6.69
CA ARG A 144 18.10 9.90 7.91
C ARG A 144 17.27 10.14 9.16
N ASN A 145 16.11 10.76 9.07
CA ASN A 145 15.22 10.94 10.23
C ASN A 145 13.91 10.15 10.12
N ALA A 146 13.52 9.73 8.90
CA ALA A 146 12.38 8.86 8.57
C ALA A 146 12.22 7.61 9.45
N GLY A 147 13.29 7.21 10.14
CA GLY A 147 13.29 6.06 11.02
C GLY A 147 13.45 4.79 10.22
N PHE A 148 12.52 4.48 9.30
CA PHE A 148 12.40 3.15 8.66
C PHE A 148 11.78 3.18 7.26
N VAL A 149 12.22 2.25 6.41
CA VAL A 149 11.55 1.89 5.14
C VAL A 149 11.28 0.39 5.14
N GLY A 150 10.01 0.02 5.24
CA GLY A 150 9.62 -1.35 5.57
C GLY A 150 10.17 -1.76 6.95
N SER A 151 10.86 -2.88 7.02
CA SER A 151 11.54 -3.37 8.24
C SER A 151 12.97 -2.85 8.42
N LEU A 152 13.46 -1.99 7.52
CA LEU A 152 14.85 -1.55 7.46
C LEU A 152 15.03 -0.19 8.12
N ARG A 153 16.03 -0.10 9.02
CA ARG A 153 16.35 1.14 9.74
C ARG A 153 17.00 2.17 8.82
N SER A 154 16.26 3.24 8.60
CA SER A 154 16.68 4.40 7.83
C SER A 154 17.25 5.53 8.70
N GLY A 155 16.92 5.54 10.01
CA GLY A 155 17.10 6.72 10.88
C GLY A 155 18.35 6.80 11.79
N ASP A 156 18.93 8.01 11.89
CA ASP A 156 19.94 8.48 12.83
C ASP A 156 19.37 8.71 14.23
N ARG A 157 20.27 8.77 15.23
CA ARG A 157 19.92 9.17 16.60
C ARG A 157 20.20 10.66 16.75
N ARG A 158 19.17 11.46 17.03
CA ARG A 158 19.30 12.91 17.28
C ARG A 158 20.19 13.22 18.48
N TYR A 159 20.87 14.37 18.42
CA TYR A 159 21.89 14.80 19.38
C TYR A 159 21.36 14.95 20.82
N TYR A 160 20.05 15.22 20.99
CA TYR A 160 19.39 15.31 22.29
C TYR A 160 19.03 13.97 22.94
N ALA A 161 19.25 12.85 22.24
CA ALA A 161 19.19 11.48 22.77
C ALA A 161 20.58 10.82 22.66
N ASN A 162 21.40 10.99 23.70
CA ASN A 162 22.80 10.53 23.79
C ASN A 162 23.02 9.05 23.37
N VAL A 163 23.35 8.80 22.09
CA VAL A 163 24.27 7.72 21.68
C VAL A 163 25.02 8.13 20.40
N LYS A 164 26.36 8.23 20.48
CA LYS A 164 27.27 8.58 19.39
C LYS A 164 27.37 7.50 18.29
N ARG A 165 27.51 7.92 17.04
CA ARG A 165 27.62 7.12 15.80
C ARG A 165 29.07 6.75 15.41
N GLU A 166 30.05 6.91 16.30
CA GLU A 166 31.48 6.79 15.97
C GLU A 166 31.97 5.33 15.72
N THR A 167 31.10 4.31 15.75
CA THR A 167 31.50 2.89 15.67
C THR A 167 30.96 2.09 14.48
N VAL A 168 30.21 2.69 13.54
CA VAL A 168 29.82 1.99 12.31
C VAL A 168 29.91 2.94 11.11
N THR A 169 30.99 2.80 10.33
CA THR A 169 31.13 3.37 8.99
C THR A 169 30.22 2.60 8.04
N LEU A 170 28.98 3.05 7.89
CA LEU A 170 28.24 2.85 6.64
C LEU A 170 28.63 4.04 5.76
N GLU A 171 29.34 3.77 4.66
CA GLU A 171 29.69 4.79 3.67
C GLU A 171 28.41 5.54 3.27
N ASN A 172 28.45 6.87 3.42
CA ASN A 172 27.39 7.77 2.99
C ASN A 172 27.48 7.86 1.46
N PRO A 173 26.52 7.38 0.67
CA PRO A 173 26.62 7.39 -0.79
C PRO A 173 26.35 8.78 -1.38
N ARG A 174 26.71 9.88 -0.68
CA ARG A 174 26.92 11.16 -1.35
C ARG A 174 28.05 11.06 -2.40
N ASP A 175 28.90 10.04 -2.29
CA ASP A 175 30.10 9.88 -3.13
C ASP A 175 29.94 8.87 -4.29
N GLY A 176 28.74 8.32 -4.53
CA GLY A 176 28.50 7.38 -5.64
C GLY A 176 27.39 7.85 -6.57
N ASP A 177 27.73 8.67 -7.58
CA ASP A 177 27.06 8.99 -8.87
C ASP A 177 25.50 9.02 -9.02
N GLY A 178 24.72 8.87 -7.95
CA GLY A 178 23.27 8.96 -7.94
C GLY A 178 22.83 10.35 -7.50
N ASP A 179 22.80 11.29 -8.42
CA ASP A 179 22.28 12.65 -8.25
C ASP A 179 20.75 12.59 -8.02
N PHE A 180 20.33 12.22 -6.81
CA PHE A 180 18.91 12.05 -6.53
C PHE A 180 18.21 13.41 -6.46
N PRO A 181 17.15 13.62 -7.26
CA PRO A 181 16.47 14.91 -7.34
C PRO A 181 15.79 15.27 -6.01
N GLN A 182 16.17 16.40 -5.42
CA GLN A 182 15.55 17.01 -4.22
C GLN A 182 14.14 17.58 -4.46
N ARG A 183 13.45 17.09 -5.49
CA ARG A 183 12.17 17.61 -5.99
C ARG A 183 11.12 16.51 -5.99
N PRO A 184 9.83 16.88 -5.86
CA PRO A 184 8.75 15.96 -6.14
C PRO A 184 8.89 15.38 -7.56
N LEU A 185 8.75 14.06 -7.66
CA LEU A 185 8.92 13.30 -8.89
C LEU A 185 7.59 13.09 -9.60
N ARG A 186 7.58 13.17 -10.92
CA ARG A 186 6.42 12.72 -11.70
C ARG A 186 6.33 11.21 -11.65
N PHE A 187 5.16 10.68 -11.98
CA PHE A 187 4.93 9.25 -12.00
C PHE A 187 6.00 8.46 -12.77
N HIS A 188 6.39 8.95 -13.96
CA HIS A 188 7.42 8.32 -14.81
C HIS A 188 8.86 8.47 -14.32
N GLU A 189 9.08 9.25 -13.27
CA GLU A 189 10.39 9.43 -12.64
C GLU A 189 10.51 8.59 -11.35
N LEU A 190 9.41 7.94 -10.91
CA LEU A 190 9.39 7.14 -9.70
C LEU A 190 10.30 5.91 -9.82
N PRO A 191 11.33 5.79 -8.95
CA PRO A 191 12.24 4.65 -8.96
C PRO A 191 11.48 3.34 -8.73
N ASN A 192 11.77 2.30 -9.52
CA ASN A 192 11.17 0.96 -9.45
C ASN A 192 9.64 0.87 -9.65
N PHE A 193 8.90 1.97 -9.61
CA PHE A 193 7.45 1.99 -9.85
C PHE A 193 7.15 1.97 -11.35
N VAL A 194 7.94 2.69 -12.14
CA VAL A 194 7.78 2.82 -13.60
C VAL A 194 8.28 1.59 -14.34
N SER A 195 9.31 0.93 -13.84
CA SER A 195 9.78 -0.36 -14.38
C SER A 195 8.72 -1.45 -14.25
N LEU A 196 7.81 -1.31 -13.29
CA LEU A 196 6.63 -2.15 -13.26
C LEU A 196 5.69 -1.84 -14.43
N PHE A 197 5.62 -0.62 -15.01
CA PHE A 197 4.69 -0.27 -16.10
C PHE A 197 5.33 -0.22 -17.50
N ALA A 198 6.66 -0.32 -17.60
CA ALA A 198 7.41 0.02 -18.81
C ALA A 198 7.68 -1.15 -19.77
N ALA A 199 7.09 -2.34 -19.58
CA ALA A 199 7.40 -3.53 -20.41
C ALA A 199 6.26 -3.95 -21.38
N GLY A 200 5.48 -3.02 -21.91
CA GLY A 200 4.59 -3.30 -23.03
C GLY A 200 5.13 -2.69 -24.32
N LYS A 201 5.72 -3.48 -25.22
CA LYS A 201 6.15 -2.99 -26.54
C LYS A 201 5.00 -2.29 -27.27
N GLY A 202 5.32 -1.35 -28.15
CA GLY A 202 4.46 -0.62 -29.10
C GLY A 202 4.36 -1.31 -30.46
N PRO A 203 3.42 -0.97 -31.36
CA PRO A 203 3.33 -1.57 -32.70
C PRO A 203 4.66 -1.55 -33.49
N ASN A 204 5.61 -0.72 -33.07
CA ASN A 204 7.00 -0.67 -33.52
C ASN A 204 7.91 -1.82 -33.01
N PHE A 205 7.45 -2.67 -32.10
CA PHE A 205 8.20 -3.71 -31.38
C PHE A 205 9.42 -3.20 -30.58
N GLU A 206 9.47 -1.91 -30.29
CA GLU A 206 10.45 -1.30 -29.40
C GLU A 206 9.82 -1.10 -28.01
N PHE A 207 10.65 -1.06 -26.97
CA PHE A 207 10.18 -0.70 -25.63
C PHE A 207 10.36 0.81 -25.48
N GLU A 208 9.25 1.52 -25.26
CA GLU A 208 9.29 2.95 -25.02
C GLU A 208 9.09 3.21 -23.52
N PRO A 209 10.02 3.92 -22.86
CA PRO A 209 9.85 4.25 -21.46
C PRO A 209 8.65 5.17 -21.27
N VAL A 210 7.96 5.07 -20.12
CA VAL A 210 6.96 6.08 -19.72
C VAL A 210 7.68 7.43 -19.71
N GLY A 211 7.22 8.39 -20.51
CA GLY A 211 7.96 9.64 -20.73
C GLY A 211 7.13 10.72 -21.45
N PRO A 212 7.69 11.93 -21.61
CA PRO A 212 7.00 13.08 -22.23
C PRO A 212 6.78 12.93 -23.74
N ASP A 213 7.47 12.00 -24.38
CA ASP A 213 7.24 11.63 -25.77
C ASP A 213 6.14 10.57 -25.80
N PHE A 214 5.04 10.86 -26.51
CA PHE A 214 3.89 9.97 -26.63
C PHE A 214 4.29 8.68 -27.33
N GLY A 215 4.61 7.67 -26.52
CA GLY A 215 4.85 6.34 -27.04
C GLY A 215 3.57 5.65 -27.52
N ASP A 216 3.71 4.72 -28.46
CA ASP A 216 2.60 3.87 -28.93
C ASP A 216 2.33 2.66 -27.99
N ASP A 217 3.07 2.59 -26.89
CA ASP A 217 2.95 1.65 -25.77
C ASP A 217 1.69 1.89 -24.90
N PRO A 218 0.85 0.86 -24.64
CA PRO A 218 -0.43 1.04 -23.94
C PRO A 218 -0.34 1.53 -22.48
N PRO A 219 0.56 1.02 -21.61
CA PRO A 219 0.66 1.51 -20.24
C PRO A 219 1.14 2.98 -20.15
N PRO A 220 2.23 3.41 -20.83
CA PRO A 220 2.61 4.83 -20.89
C PRO A 220 1.46 5.76 -21.31
N PHE A 221 0.68 5.37 -22.31
CA PHE A 221 -0.46 6.16 -22.80
C PHE A 221 -1.57 6.33 -21.74
N VAL A 222 -1.97 5.26 -21.05
CA VAL A 222 -3.03 5.30 -20.03
C VAL A 222 -2.56 6.07 -18.79
N PHE A 223 -1.35 5.81 -18.30
CA PHE A 223 -0.85 6.44 -17.10
C PHE A 223 -0.45 7.90 -17.30
N ASP A 224 0.10 8.30 -18.45
CA ASP A 224 0.41 9.72 -18.69
C ASP A 224 -0.88 10.56 -18.76
N ALA A 225 -1.94 10.05 -19.39
CA ALA A 225 -3.23 10.74 -19.44
C ALA A 225 -3.87 10.96 -18.05
N ILE A 226 -3.63 10.05 -17.10
CA ILE A 226 -4.22 10.09 -15.74
C ILE A 226 -3.31 10.83 -14.75
N LEU A 227 -1.99 10.61 -14.85
CA LEU A 227 -1.00 10.96 -13.83
C LEU A 227 -0.03 12.06 -14.25
N SER A 228 -0.14 12.61 -15.47
CA SER A 228 0.72 13.72 -15.96
C SER A 228 0.73 14.96 -15.06
N ARG A 229 -0.31 15.15 -14.23
CA ARG A 229 -0.43 16.25 -13.26
C ARG A 229 0.00 15.88 -11.85
N CYS A 230 0.30 14.60 -11.60
CA CYS A 230 0.70 14.10 -10.29
C CYS A 230 2.22 14.20 -10.09
N LYS A 231 2.58 14.70 -8.93
CA LYS A 231 3.93 14.70 -8.37
C LYS A 231 3.88 13.95 -7.05
N PHE A 232 4.90 13.16 -6.80
CA PHE A 232 5.04 12.32 -5.63
C PHE A 232 6.24 12.78 -4.83
N GLY A 233 6.09 12.85 -3.52
CA GLY A 233 7.25 12.98 -2.65
C GLY A 233 8.05 11.69 -2.74
N VAL A 234 9.37 11.77 -2.81
CA VAL A 234 10.24 10.60 -2.76
C VAL A 234 11.42 10.96 -1.87
N ARG A 235 11.77 10.06 -0.96
CA ARG A 235 12.97 10.18 -0.14
C ARG A 235 13.85 8.95 -0.27
N ASN A 236 15.15 9.16 -0.05
CA ASN A 236 16.11 8.07 -0.03
C ASN A 236 16.31 7.55 1.38
N ALA A 237 16.11 6.25 1.56
CA ALA A 237 16.38 5.55 2.79
C ALA A 237 17.52 4.53 2.61
N PRO A 238 18.32 4.26 3.64
CA PRO A 238 19.11 3.04 3.74
C PRO A 238 18.25 1.78 3.52
N GLY A 239 18.71 0.92 2.61
CA GLY A 239 18.14 -0.39 2.29
C GLY A 239 18.78 -1.52 3.11
N GLY A 240 18.69 -2.76 2.59
CA GLY A 240 19.45 -3.91 3.11
C GLY A 240 20.97 -3.68 3.03
N GLU A 241 21.79 -4.68 3.36
CA GLU A 241 23.26 -4.56 3.48
C GLU A 241 23.89 -3.75 2.32
N ASN A 242 24.21 -2.48 2.60
CA ASN A 242 24.82 -1.47 1.73
C ASN A 242 23.99 -0.95 0.52
N GLY A 243 22.66 -1.10 0.51
CA GLY A 243 21.78 -0.51 -0.51
C GLY A 243 21.10 0.79 -0.07
N THR A 244 20.54 1.55 -1.01
CA THR A 244 19.51 2.59 -0.75
C THR A 244 18.18 2.12 -1.34
N VAL A 245 17.07 2.41 -0.66
CA VAL A 245 15.70 2.20 -1.12
C VAL A 245 15.04 3.57 -1.26
N SER A 246 14.36 3.79 -2.38
CA SER A 246 13.52 4.97 -2.55
C SER A 246 12.15 4.71 -1.98
N GLU A 247 11.72 5.55 -1.05
CA GLU A 247 10.39 5.51 -0.46
C GLU A 247 9.52 6.60 -1.08
N ILE A 248 8.31 6.21 -1.50
CA ILE A 248 7.33 7.12 -2.07
C ILE A 248 6.49 7.71 -0.93
N ILE A 249 6.60 9.03 -0.74
CA ILE A 249 5.83 9.84 0.22
C ILE A 249 4.62 10.44 -0.52
N GLY A 250 3.61 9.61 -0.77
CA GLY A 250 2.28 9.98 -1.28
C GLY A 250 2.24 10.87 -2.53
N PRO A 251 1.04 11.18 -3.04
CA PRO A 251 0.84 12.30 -3.95
C PRO A 251 1.09 13.62 -3.21
N TRP A 252 2.06 14.42 -3.67
CA TRP A 252 2.51 15.64 -3.00
C TRP A 252 1.75 16.90 -3.42
N ASN A 253 1.36 17.02 -4.69
CA ASN A 253 0.79 18.25 -5.21
C ASN A 253 -0.75 18.23 -5.25
N PRO A 254 -1.43 19.36 -4.97
CA PRO A 254 -2.89 19.38 -4.89
C PRO A 254 -3.62 18.94 -6.16
N GLY A 255 -3.04 19.23 -7.31
CA GLY A 255 -3.56 18.95 -8.64
C GLY A 255 -3.42 17.49 -9.08
N CYS A 256 -2.88 16.61 -8.22
CA CYS A 256 -3.03 15.18 -8.39
C CYS A 256 -4.41 14.76 -7.84
N PRO A 257 -5.36 14.33 -8.71
CA PRO A 257 -6.62 13.79 -8.23
C PRO A 257 -6.36 12.38 -7.67
N ILE A 258 -6.50 12.23 -6.36
CA ILE A 258 -6.49 10.94 -5.68
C ILE A 258 -7.87 10.34 -5.93
N ARG A 259 -8.02 9.38 -6.82
CA ARG A 259 -9.33 8.82 -7.11
C ARG A 259 -9.39 7.39 -6.60
N GLU A 260 -10.14 7.19 -5.53
CA GLU A 260 -10.66 5.90 -5.10
C GLU A 260 -11.52 5.31 -6.23
N ILE A 261 -11.38 4.00 -6.48
CA ILE A 261 -12.20 3.04 -7.26
C ILE A 261 -12.79 3.48 -8.63
N GLY A 262 -13.27 4.71 -8.79
CA GLY A 262 -13.95 5.22 -9.98
C GLY A 262 -13.12 5.83 -11.10
N ALA A 263 -11.82 6.11 -10.93
CA ALA A 263 -11.03 6.62 -12.06
C ALA A 263 -10.82 5.58 -13.15
N LEU A 264 -10.55 4.34 -12.74
CA LEU A 264 -10.32 3.21 -13.63
C LEU A 264 -11.59 2.40 -13.89
N ARG A 265 -12.65 2.52 -13.08
CA ARG A 265 -13.96 1.87 -13.35
C ARG A 265 -14.63 2.32 -14.65
N PHE A 266 -14.22 3.44 -15.22
CA PHE A 266 -14.70 3.87 -16.55
C PHE A 266 -13.59 3.78 -17.58
N LYS A 267 -12.47 3.16 -17.20
CA LYS A 267 -11.34 2.91 -18.08
C LYS A 267 -11.41 1.47 -18.54
N PRO A 268 -11.12 1.24 -19.81
CA PRO A 268 -11.08 -0.08 -20.41
C PRO A 268 -10.22 -1.13 -19.70
N ASN A 269 -10.69 -2.38 -19.65
CA ASN A 269 -9.85 -3.53 -19.30
C ASN A 269 -9.04 -3.99 -20.53
N PRO A 270 -7.70 -3.87 -20.53
CA PRO A 270 -6.89 -4.23 -21.68
C PRO A 270 -6.80 -5.75 -21.95
N PHE A 271 -7.40 -6.60 -21.12
CA PHE A 271 -7.24 -8.05 -21.18
C PHE A 271 -8.50 -8.82 -21.61
N HIS A 272 -9.60 -8.14 -21.93
CA HIS A 272 -10.82 -8.80 -22.42
C HIS A 272 -10.78 -9.03 -23.94
N GLN A 273 -10.99 -10.28 -24.38
CA GLN A 273 -10.79 -10.70 -25.79
C GLN A 273 -11.82 -10.11 -26.78
N GLY A 274 -12.95 -9.58 -26.30
CA GLY A 274 -14.07 -9.12 -27.12
C GLY A 274 -14.03 -7.66 -27.58
N ASP A 275 -13.06 -6.86 -27.14
CA ASP A 275 -13.20 -5.41 -27.18
C ASP A 275 -12.22 -4.66 -28.10
N VAL A 276 -12.68 -3.54 -28.67
CA VAL A 276 -12.08 -2.82 -29.82
C VAL A 276 -11.05 -1.76 -29.39
N ASN A 277 -9.89 -1.69 -30.07
CA ASN A 277 -8.84 -0.68 -29.84
C ASN A 277 -9.10 0.63 -30.65
N PRO A 278 -9.23 1.80 -29.97
CA PRO A 278 -9.57 3.07 -30.63
C PRO A 278 -8.42 3.77 -31.36
N ILE A 279 -7.15 3.41 -31.12
CA ILE A 279 -5.97 4.02 -31.76
C ILE A 279 -5.80 3.53 -33.21
N LEU A 280 -6.29 2.33 -33.51
CA LEU A 280 -6.23 1.71 -34.85
C LEU A 280 -7.45 2.04 -35.73
N LEU A 281 -8.38 2.88 -35.23
CA LEU A 281 -9.51 3.36 -36.02
C LEU A 281 -9.06 4.52 -36.92
N GLY A 282 -9.67 4.63 -38.11
CA GLY A 282 -9.44 5.79 -38.99
C GLY A 282 -9.82 7.11 -38.30
N VAL A 283 -9.51 8.24 -38.92
CA VAL A 283 -9.79 9.60 -38.40
C VAL A 283 -11.28 9.81 -38.05
N ASP A 284 -12.17 8.99 -38.60
CA ASP A 284 -13.62 8.96 -38.38
C ASP A 284 -14.08 7.99 -37.28
N ARG A 285 -13.16 7.38 -36.53
CA ARG A 285 -13.41 6.46 -35.40
C ARG A 285 -14.29 5.27 -35.77
N ARG A 286 -14.21 4.79 -37.02
CA ARG A 286 -14.86 3.57 -37.49
C ARG A 286 -13.80 2.53 -37.90
N PRO A 287 -14.07 1.22 -37.71
CA PRO A 287 -13.21 0.15 -38.21
C PRO A 287 -13.05 0.25 -39.74
N GLY A 288 -11.82 0.31 -40.26
CA GLY A 288 -11.53 0.15 -41.69
C GLY A 288 -11.77 1.36 -42.62
N THR A 289 -11.79 2.59 -42.13
CA THR A 289 -12.28 3.77 -42.90
C THR A 289 -11.27 4.91 -43.10
N GLY A 290 -9.97 4.67 -42.95
CA GLY A 290 -8.93 5.69 -43.19
C GLY A 290 -8.90 6.20 -44.63
N THR A 291 -9.50 7.37 -44.91
CA THR A 291 -9.44 8.02 -46.22
C THR A 291 -8.20 8.91 -46.36
N CYS A 292 -7.31 8.61 -47.30
CA CYS A 292 -6.35 9.57 -47.86
C CYS A 292 -6.47 9.64 -49.39
N VAL A 293 -6.68 10.86 -49.89
CA VAL A 293 -6.71 11.22 -51.31
C VAL A 293 -5.26 11.41 -51.78
N LEU A 294 -4.83 10.68 -52.83
CA LEU A 294 -3.58 10.95 -53.55
C LEU A 294 -3.83 11.14 -55.05
N PRO A 295 -3.07 11.99 -55.75
CA PRO A 295 -3.03 11.99 -57.20
C PRO A 295 -2.07 10.91 -57.72
N THR A 296 -2.66 9.91 -58.37
CA THR A 296 -2.17 9.17 -59.55
C THR A 296 -0.74 8.61 -59.55
N SER A 297 -0.57 7.32 -59.23
CA SER A 297 -0.08 6.26 -60.16
C SER A 297 0.59 5.04 -59.47
N MET A 298 -0.15 4.18 -58.75
CA MET A 298 0.14 2.73 -58.58
C MET A 298 -1.13 1.97 -58.13
N PRO A 299 -1.42 0.74 -58.61
CA PRO A 299 -2.61 -0.03 -58.22
C PRO A 299 -2.27 -1.16 -57.23
N LEU A 300 -2.05 -0.83 -55.96
CA LEU A 300 -2.18 -1.76 -54.81
C LEU A 300 -2.68 -0.94 -53.61
N GLY A 301 -3.76 -1.40 -52.99
CA GLY A 301 -4.62 -0.63 -52.08
C GLY A 301 -3.97 -0.21 -50.76
N CYS A 302 -4.36 0.97 -50.29
CA CYS A 302 -3.99 1.53 -48.99
C CYS A 302 -4.96 1.02 -47.91
N GLU A 303 -4.59 -0.07 -47.24
CA GLU A 303 -4.87 -0.28 -45.82
C GLU A 303 -3.51 -0.20 -45.09
N PRO A 304 -3.42 0.21 -43.82
CA PRO A 304 -2.16 0.08 -43.11
C PRO A 304 -1.87 -1.43 -43.05
N LEU A 305 -0.82 -1.85 -43.75
CA LEU A 305 -0.39 -3.24 -43.77
C LEU A 305 0.63 -3.43 -42.64
N ASP A 306 0.54 -4.55 -41.94
CA ASP A 306 1.61 -5.00 -41.05
C ASP A 306 2.90 -5.17 -41.88
N ARG A 307 3.97 -4.47 -41.44
CA ARG A 307 5.26 -4.40 -42.14
C ARG A 307 5.98 -5.74 -42.23
N TYR A 308 5.60 -6.72 -41.40
CA TYR A 308 6.19 -8.07 -41.38
C TYR A 308 5.38 -9.10 -42.17
N THR A 309 4.06 -8.92 -42.30
CA THR A 309 3.16 -9.92 -42.91
C THR A 309 2.46 -9.46 -44.19
N ASN A 310 2.54 -8.17 -44.58
CA ASN A 310 1.87 -7.59 -45.75
C ASN A 310 0.34 -7.79 -45.76
N GLY A 311 -0.29 -8.03 -44.59
CA GLY A 311 -1.74 -8.17 -44.43
C GLY A 311 -2.41 -6.91 -43.86
N PRO A 312 -3.71 -6.69 -44.12
CA PRO A 312 -4.47 -5.57 -43.57
C PRO A 312 -4.54 -5.61 -42.03
N ILE A 313 -4.35 -4.47 -41.36
CA ILE A 313 -4.53 -4.35 -39.91
C ILE A 313 -6.03 -4.46 -39.59
N ILE A 314 -6.44 -5.59 -39.01
CA ILE A 314 -7.82 -5.86 -38.60
C ILE A 314 -8.00 -5.38 -37.15
N PRO A 315 -8.90 -4.43 -36.85
CA PRO A 315 -9.08 -3.85 -35.50
C PRO A 315 -9.79 -4.76 -34.48
N THR A 316 -9.94 -6.05 -34.79
CA THR A 316 -10.48 -7.10 -33.91
C THR A 316 -9.51 -8.28 -33.92
N GLY A 317 -8.64 -8.36 -32.92
CA GLY A 317 -7.45 -9.21 -32.95
C GLY A 317 -7.65 -10.61 -32.38
N VAL A 318 -7.10 -11.63 -33.05
CA VAL A 318 -6.86 -12.98 -32.50
C VAL A 318 -5.35 -13.26 -32.42
N ARG A 319 -4.48 -12.28 -32.75
CA ARG A 319 -3.06 -12.52 -33.03
C ARG A 319 -2.06 -11.49 -32.46
N GLU A 320 -2.50 -10.36 -31.89
CA GLU A 320 -1.61 -9.41 -31.22
C GLU A 320 -1.95 -9.26 -29.72
N LEU A 321 -0.98 -9.52 -28.83
CA LEU A 321 -0.91 -8.93 -27.48
C LEU A 321 0.27 -7.93 -27.47
N PRO A 322 0.21 -6.77 -26.77
CA PRO A 322 -0.84 -6.30 -25.86
C PRO A 322 -1.38 -4.87 -26.18
N TYR A 323 -1.85 -4.56 -27.40
CA TYR A 323 -2.59 -3.28 -27.68
C TYR A 323 -4.10 -3.42 -27.56
N ARG A 324 -4.62 -3.58 -26.36
CA ARG A 324 -6.07 -3.48 -26.16
C ARG A 324 -6.39 -2.49 -25.07
N VAL A 325 -7.30 -1.59 -25.37
CA VAL A 325 -8.01 -0.71 -24.43
C VAL A 325 -9.45 -0.80 -24.95
N ALA A 326 -10.20 -1.75 -24.40
CA ALA A 326 -11.58 -2.16 -24.61
C ALA A 326 -12.76 -1.22 -24.18
N PRO A 327 -13.96 -1.30 -24.76
CA PRO A 327 -14.66 -0.18 -25.40
C PRO A 327 -14.89 1.11 -24.58
N PHE A 328 -15.13 2.22 -25.29
CA PHE A 328 -15.66 3.47 -24.73
C PHE A 328 -17.06 3.24 -24.15
N HIS A 329 -17.17 3.03 -22.84
CA HIS A 329 -18.37 3.40 -22.11
C HIS A 329 -18.36 4.91 -21.89
N ARG A 330 -19.45 5.59 -22.24
CA ARG A 330 -19.58 7.01 -21.87
C ARG A 330 -19.75 7.07 -20.35
N ALA A 331 -19.14 8.07 -19.71
CA ALA A 331 -19.19 8.27 -18.25
C ALA A 331 -20.61 8.44 -17.68
N ASP A 332 -21.64 8.53 -18.54
CA ASP A 332 -23.06 8.70 -18.21
C ASP A 332 -23.94 7.46 -18.48
N GLU A 333 -23.40 6.34 -18.98
CA GLU A 333 -24.16 5.09 -19.15
C GLU A 333 -24.48 4.45 -17.78
N ARG A 334 -25.66 4.76 -17.24
CA ARG A 334 -26.24 4.07 -16.07
C ARG A 334 -26.67 2.65 -16.48
N GLY A 335 -26.15 1.62 -15.79
CA GLY A 335 -26.63 0.24 -15.91
C GLY A 335 -25.59 -0.88 -16.00
N LEU A 336 -24.29 -0.63 -15.77
CA LEU A 336 -23.27 -1.69 -15.72
C LEU A 336 -23.28 -2.37 -14.36
N ASP A 337 -23.15 -3.70 -14.34
CA ASP A 337 -23.19 -4.49 -13.10
C ASP A 337 -21.91 -4.22 -12.28
N PRO A 338 -21.99 -4.01 -10.94
CA PRO A 338 -20.81 -3.80 -10.08
C PRO A 338 -19.79 -4.96 -10.07
N GLU A 339 -20.10 -6.05 -10.77
CA GLU A 339 -19.30 -7.27 -10.88
C GLU A 339 -18.43 -7.31 -12.15
N ASP A 340 -18.62 -6.38 -13.09
CA ASP A 340 -17.87 -6.34 -14.35
C ASP A 340 -16.48 -5.71 -14.16
N ALA A 341 -15.46 -6.29 -14.81
CA ALA A 341 -14.09 -5.77 -14.78
C ALA A 341 -14.01 -4.42 -15.51
N GLN A 342 -13.65 -3.38 -14.77
CA GLN A 342 -13.56 -2.02 -15.31
C GLN A 342 -12.20 -1.42 -14.96
N GLY A 343 -11.26 -1.48 -15.91
CA GLY A 343 -9.88 -0.99 -15.77
C GLY A 343 -8.85 -2.13 -15.66
N LEU A 344 -7.69 -1.85 -15.06
CA LEU A 344 -6.63 -2.85 -14.80
C LEU A 344 -6.93 -3.80 -13.63
N TYR A 345 -8.07 -3.60 -12.95
CA TYR A 345 -8.43 -4.26 -11.70
C TYR A 345 -9.89 -4.77 -11.75
N LEU A 346 -10.12 -5.95 -11.18
CA LEU A 346 -11.45 -6.52 -10.93
C LEU A 346 -11.77 -6.39 -9.43
N PRO A 347 -12.91 -5.79 -9.04
CA PRO A 347 -13.25 -5.60 -7.63
C PRO A 347 -13.34 -6.93 -6.87
N SER A 348 -12.74 -7.00 -5.68
CA SER A 348 -12.87 -8.18 -4.82
C SER A 348 -14.32 -8.38 -4.41
N ALA A 349 -14.70 -9.61 -4.03
CA ALA A 349 -16.06 -9.86 -3.51
C ALA A 349 -16.37 -9.03 -2.25
N GLY A 350 -15.35 -8.68 -1.45
CA GLY A 350 -15.48 -7.74 -0.34
C GLY A 350 -15.84 -6.35 -0.84
N LEU A 351 -15.06 -5.84 -1.79
CA LEU A 351 -15.27 -4.53 -2.37
C LEU A 351 -16.60 -4.41 -3.11
N VAL A 352 -17.00 -5.41 -3.89
CA VAL A 352 -18.31 -5.43 -4.57
C VAL A 352 -19.45 -5.32 -3.55
N ARG A 353 -19.35 -5.98 -2.39
CA ARG A 353 -20.36 -5.85 -1.33
C ARG A 353 -20.42 -4.43 -0.77
N GLU A 354 -19.27 -3.81 -0.53
CA GLU A 354 -19.22 -2.43 -0.05
C GLU A 354 -19.73 -1.44 -1.10
N LEU A 355 -19.42 -1.62 -2.38
CA LEU A 355 -19.96 -0.79 -3.45
C LEU A 355 -21.48 -0.96 -3.61
N LYS A 356 -22.00 -2.20 -3.49
CA LYS A 356 -23.43 -2.49 -3.53
C LYS A 356 -24.17 -1.99 -2.29
N SER A 357 -23.50 -1.82 -1.16
CA SER A 357 -24.12 -1.27 0.06
C SER A 357 -24.47 0.20 -0.13
N GLY A 358 -23.75 0.91 -1.01
CA GLY A 358 -23.92 2.35 -1.24
C GLY A 358 -23.37 3.22 -0.10
N LYS A 359 -22.63 2.64 0.85
CA LYS A 359 -22.09 3.32 2.03
C LYS A 359 -20.68 3.90 1.87
N LEU A 360 -19.99 3.59 0.76
CA LEU A 360 -18.66 4.13 0.53
C LEU A 360 -18.75 5.59 0.07
N ASP A 361 -18.28 6.49 0.91
CA ASP A 361 -18.20 7.93 0.66
C ASP A 361 -16.96 8.30 -0.15
N SER A 362 -16.99 9.52 -0.70
CA SER A 362 -15.82 10.11 -1.35
C SER A 362 -14.70 10.40 -0.36
N ILE A 363 -13.45 10.35 -0.81
CA ILE A 363 -12.31 10.63 0.06
C ILE A 363 -12.12 12.13 0.30
N ASP A 364 -11.90 12.49 1.57
CA ASP A 364 -11.62 13.87 2.01
C ASP A 364 -10.14 14.25 1.79
N GLN A 365 -9.62 14.03 0.58
CA GLN A 365 -8.21 14.25 0.25
C GLN A 365 -8.00 14.98 -1.08
N ASN A 366 -9.08 15.27 -1.83
CA ASN A 366 -9.05 15.88 -3.16
C ASN A 366 -9.32 17.38 -3.13
N PHE A 367 -8.39 18.15 -2.56
CA PHE A 367 -8.51 19.61 -2.51
C PHE A 367 -7.70 20.29 -3.62
N GLY A 368 -8.28 21.28 -4.27
CA GLY A 368 -7.58 22.16 -5.18
C GLY A 368 -6.62 23.09 -4.44
N GLN A 369 -5.57 23.55 -5.13
CA GLN A 369 -4.61 24.49 -4.53
C GLN A 369 -5.28 25.78 -4.00
N GLN A 370 -6.35 26.24 -4.66
CA GLN A 370 -7.05 27.45 -4.23
C GLN A 370 -7.88 27.22 -2.96
N GLU A 371 -8.42 26.02 -2.78
CA GLU A 371 -9.18 25.63 -1.59
C GLU A 371 -8.23 25.57 -0.38
N LEU A 372 -7.11 24.86 -0.53
CA LEU A 372 -6.07 24.81 0.52
C LEU A 372 -5.48 26.19 0.84
N ALA A 373 -5.32 27.06 -0.17
CA ALA A 373 -4.87 28.44 0.07
C ALA A 373 -5.86 29.27 0.90
N TRP A 374 -7.14 28.91 0.91
CA TRP A 374 -8.17 29.53 1.77
C TRP A 374 -8.45 28.71 3.04
N ASN A 375 -7.62 27.71 3.35
CA ASN A 375 -7.85 26.76 4.44
C ASN A 375 -9.18 25.97 4.31
N HIS A 376 -9.71 25.83 3.09
CA HIS A 376 -10.87 24.99 2.80
C HIS A 376 -10.39 23.52 2.69
N GLY A 377 -9.94 22.96 3.81
CA GLY A 377 -9.65 21.53 3.99
C GLY A 377 -10.92 20.71 4.21
N ALA A 378 -10.82 19.50 4.76
CA ALA A 378 -11.98 18.63 5.00
C ALA A 378 -12.99 19.30 5.94
N SER A 379 -12.52 19.93 7.01
CA SER A 379 -13.33 20.54 8.07
C SER A 379 -14.04 21.86 7.70
N GLN A 380 -13.81 22.41 6.51
CA GLN A 380 -14.31 23.74 6.11
C GLN A 380 -14.92 23.77 4.70
N GLN A 381 -15.19 22.60 4.07
CA GLN A 381 -15.75 22.57 2.71
C GLN A 381 -17.16 23.18 2.63
N ASP A 382 -18.03 22.82 3.58
CA ASP A 382 -19.47 23.09 3.46
C ASP A 382 -19.81 24.52 3.86
N GLU A 383 -19.29 25.00 4.99
CA GLU A 383 -19.58 26.35 5.49
C GLU A 383 -18.52 27.40 5.19
N ARG A 384 -17.37 27.00 4.63
CA ARG A 384 -16.28 27.89 4.25
C ARG A 384 -15.88 28.82 5.40
N GLU A 385 -16.05 30.12 5.23
CA GLU A 385 -15.65 31.13 6.21
C GLU A 385 -16.60 31.23 7.42
N LEU A 386 -17.75 30.57 7.43
CA LEU A 386 -18.66 30.61 8.59
C LEU A 386 -18.16 29.68 9.70
N LYS A 387 -17.68 30.27 10.80
CA LYS A 387 -17.12 29.50 11.93
C LYS A 387 -18.20 29.18 12.97
N GLU A 388 -19.00 30.16 13.39
CA GLU A 388 -20.10 29.95 14.34
C GLU A 388 -21.31 30.81 13.95
N ALA A 389 -22.51 30.28 14.17
CA ALA A 389 -23.77 31.01 14.00
C ALA A 389 -24.85 30.37 14.85
N TYR A 390 -25.29 31.07 15.90
CA TYR A 390 -26.28 30.53 16.83
C TYR A 390 -27.18 31.61 17.40
N VAL A 391 -28.29 31.16 17.97
CA VAL A 391 -29.19 31.96 18.78
C VAL A 391 -29.18 31.45 20.22
N ASP A 392 -28.98 32.36 21.15
CA ASP A 392 -29.13 32.14 22.59
C ASP A 392 -30.50 32.62 23.05
N ILE A 393 -31.14 31.79 23.87
CA ILE A 393 -32.50 32.02 24.38
C ILE A 393 -32.49 31.76 25.88
N GLU A 394 -32.89 32.76 26.66
CA GLU A 394 -33.15 32.63 28.09
C GLU A 394 -34.65 32.75 28.39
N ALA A 395 -35.17 31.86 29.21
CA ALA A 395 -36.59 31.82 29.57
C ALA A 395 -36.83 31.24 30.98
N ALA A 396 -38.08 31.35 31.44
CA ALA A 396 -38.56 30.77 32.70
C ALA A 396 -37.80 31.28 33.95
N GLU A 397 -37.68 32.60 34.09
CA GLU A 397 -36.97 33.30 35.18
C GLU A 397 -35.48 32.93 35.23
N GLY A 398 -34.83 32.87 34.08
CA GLY A 398 -33.44 32.44 33.92
C GLY A 398 -33.16 30.97 34.25
N ARG A 399 -34.20 30.13 34.37
CA ARG A 399 -34.01 28.68 34.64
C ARG A 399 -33.65 27.90 33.40
N LEU A 400 -34.16 28.30 32.24
CA LEU A 400 -33.91 27.65 30.96
C LEU A 400 -32.99 28.54 30.13
N TRP A 401 -31.83 28.00 29.79
CA TRP A 401 -30.94 28.56 28.78
C TRP A 401 -30.85 27.60 27.60
N MET A 402 -30.99 28.08 26.37
CA MET A 402 -30.86 27.26 25.16
C MET A 402 -29.99 27.96 24.13
N ARG A 403 -29.16 27.19 23.44
CA ARG A 403 -28.38 27.62 22.28
C ARG A 403 -28.65 26.70 21.10
N LEU A 404 -29.06 27.29 19.97
CA LEU A 404 -29.40 26.57 18.74
C LEU A 404 -28.61 27.14 17.57
N GLY A 405 -27.85 26.30 16.86
CA GLY A 405 -27.08 26.70 15.68
C GLY A 405 -25.70 26.04 15.60
N LYS A 406 -24.84 26.53 14.71
CA LYS A 406 -23.45 26.09 14.55
C LYS A 406 -22.60 26.67 15.68
N GLN A 407 -22.13 25.80 16.58
CA GLN A 407 -21.49 26.18 17.84
C GLN A 407 -20.44 25.15 18.28
N THR A 408 -19.60 25.56 19.23
CA THR A 408 -18.73 24.66 20.01
C THR A 408 -19.35 24.36 21.38
N ILE A 409 -19.30 23.08 21.80
CA ILE A 409 -19.80 22.57 23.07
C ILE A 409 -18.63 22.03 23.89
N VAL A 410 -18.41 22.64 25.06
CA VAL A 410 -17.30 22.32 25.97
C VAL A 410 -17.84 21.79 27.29
N TRP A 411 -17.47 20.55 27.62
CA TRP A 411 -17.82 19.84 28.86
C TRP A 411 -16.63 19.58 29.78
N GLY A 412 -15.41 19.66 29.27
CA GLY A 412 -14.14 19.48 29.96
C GLY A 412 -13.91 20.55 31.01
N LYS A 413 -13.26 20.14 32.10
CA LYS A 413 -12.82 21.05 33.18
C LYS A 413 -11.31 21.25 33.19
N THR A 414 -10.56 20.36 32.52
CA THR A 414 -9.10 20.42 32.40
C THR A 414 -8.70 21.06 31.06
N GLU A 415 -7.51 21.66 31.00
CA GLU A 415 -7.06 22.34 29.77
C GLU A 415 -6.17 21.41 28.92
N LEU A 416 -5.98 21.73 27.64
CA LEU A 416 -5.04 21.10 26.70
C LEU A 416 -5.36 19.69 26.20
N PHE A 417 -6.11 18.85 26.92
CA PHE A 417 -6.59 17.56 26.42
C PHE A 417 -8.09 17.36 26.60
N ARG A 418 -8.69 16.71 25.60
CA ARG A 418 -10.12 16.43 25.53
C ARG A 418 -10.46 15.10 26.21
N ASN A 419 -10.74 15.13 27.51
CA ASN A 419 -11.21 13.94 28.21
C ASN A 419 -12.75 13.81 28.10
N THR A 420 -13.52 14.66 28.77
CA THR A 420 -15.00 14.70 28.63
C THR A 420 -15.49 15.53 27.45
N ASP A 421 -14.59 16.28 26.80
CA ASP A 421 -14.84 17.08 25.59
C ASP A 421 -14.92 16.23 24.32
N GLN A 422 -16.05 15.56 24.09
CA GLN A 422 -16.21 14.63 22.96
C GLN A 422 -17.11 15.14 21.81
N PHE A 423 -17.72 16.32 21.92
CA PHE A 423 -18.68 16.82 20.91
C PHE A 423 -18.06 17.37 19.62
N ASN A 424 -16.95 18.10 19.72
CA ASN A 424 -16.42 18.87 18.58
C ASN A 424 -15.11 18.26 18.09
N PRO A 425 -15.01 17.86 16.81
CA PRO A 425 -13.78 17.38 16.22
C PRO A 425 -12.74 18.52 16.11
N GLN A 426 -11.50 18.15 15.77
CA GLN A 426 -10.38 19.08 15.70
C GLN A 426 -9.75 19.13 14.31
N ASP A 427 -9.32 20.33 13.92
CA ASP A 427 -8.45 20.62 12.79
C ASP A 427 -6.99 20.66 13.24
N PHE A 428 -6.27 19.60 12.95
CA PHE A 428 -4.83 19.43 13.20
C PHE A 428 -3.96 19.92 12.03
N ALA A 429 -4.55 20.33 10.91
CA ALA A 429 -3.81 20.85 9.76
C ALA A 429 -3.33 22.30 9.98
N LEU A 430 -3.78 22.98 11.04
CA LEU A 430 -3.47 24.39 11.31
C LEU A 430 -2.04 24.67 11.79
N ALA A 431 -1.45 23.77 12.58
CA ALA A 431 -0.10 23.87 13.15
C ALA A 431 0.35 22.51 13.74
N SER A 432 1.62 22.32 14.13
CA SER A 432 2.03 21.02 14.74
C SER A 432 1.39 20.75 16.10
N LEU A 433 1.09 21.78 16.90
CA LEU A 433 0.29 21.70 18.12
C LEU A 433 -0.61 22.95 18.19
N PRO A 434 -1.79 22.95 17.54
CA PRO A 434 -2.70 24.08 17.57
C PRO A 434 -3.35 24.22 18.97
N GLY A 435 -3.79 25.44 19.31
CA GLY A 435 -4.58 25.65 20.51
C GLY A 435 -5.96 24.98 20.39
N LEU A 436 -6.51 24.47 21.49
CA LEU A 436 -7.82 23.77 21.49
C LEU A 436 -8.94 24.65 20.95
N GLU A 437 -9.02 25.91 21.39
CA GLU A 437 -10.08 26.83 20.94
C GLU A 437 -9.99 27.18 19.45
N GLU A 438 -8.79 27.17 18.88
CA GLU A 438 -8.58 27.46 17.47
C GLU A 438 -8.85 26.24 16.58
N SER A 439 -8.45 25.05 17.04
CA SER A 439 -8.60 23.80 16.29
C SER A 439 -10.01 23.22 16.33
N ARG A 440 -10.87 23.59 17.28
CA ARG A 440 -12.25 23.07 17.35
C ARG A 440 -13.04 23.40 16.07
N ILE A 441 -13.72 22.38 15.57
CA ILE A 441 -14.67 22.47 14.46
C ILE A 441 -16.07 22.60 15.09
N ALA A 442 -16.72 23.73 14.85
CA ALA A 442 -18.08 23.97 15.33
C ALA A 442 -19.06 23.15 14.52
N LEU A 443 -20.13 22.65 15.15
CA LEU A 443 -21.14 21.79 14.53
C LEU A 443 -22.55 22.34 14.77
N TRP A 444 -23.45 22.09 13.83
CA TRP A 444 -24.88 22.37 13.96
C TRP A 444 -25.49 21.54 15.09
N SER A 445 -25.75 22.20 16.21
CA SER A 445 -26.16 21.52 17.44
C SER A 445 -27.20 22.31 18.23
N ALA A 446 -27.89 21.59 19.11
CA ALA A 446 -28.82 22.12 20.08
C ALA A 446 -28.31 21.81 21.48
N ARG A 447 -28.27 22.84 22.33
CA ARG A 447 -27.84 22.74 23.71
C ARG A 447 -28.87 23.42 24.60
N GLY A 448 -29.23 22.79 25.71
CA GLY A 448 -30.21 23.31 26.65
C GLY A 448 -29.81 23.00 28.09
N THR A 449 -29.81 24.01 28.94
CA THR A 449 -29.51 23.90 30.36
C THR A 449 -30.71 24.32 31.19
N TRP A 450 -31.13 23.44 32.09
CA TRP A 450 -32.16 23.69 33.08
C TRP A 450 -31.54 23.80 34.48
N SER A 451 -31.68 24.97 35.11
CA SER A 451 -31.25 25.21 36.48
C SER A 451 -32.35 24.85 37.47
N PHE A 452 -32.01 24.00 38.45
CA PHE A 452 -32.85 23.69 39.60
C PHE A 452 -32.48 24.55 40.82
N TYR A 453 -31.57 25.51 40.66
CA TYR A 453 -30.96 26.29 41.74
C TYR A 453 -30.43 25.36 42.86
N ASN A 454 -30.88 25.56 44.10
CA ASN A 454 -30.43 24.77 45.25
C ASN A 454 -31.43 23.66 45.56
N VAL A 455 -30.96 22.41 45.57
CA VAL A 455 -31.76 21.22 45.92
C VAL A 455 -31.23 20.65 47.23
N GLY A 456 -31.89 21.01 48.33
CA GLY A 456 -31.50 20.56 49.67
C GLY A 456 -30.13 21.09 50.09
N LYS A 457 -29.11 20.24 50.13
CA LYS A 457 -27.71 20.60 50.45
C LYS A 457 -26.84 20.82 49.22
N LEU A 458 -27.36 20.53 48.02
CA LEU A 458 -26.66 20.72 46.77
C LEU A 458 -26.97 22.13 46.25
N GLU A 459 -25.92 22.86 45.90
CA GLU A 459 -26.00 24.21 45.35
C GLU A 459 -25.86 24.15 43.84
N ASP A 460 -26.53 25.06 43.14
CA ASP A 460 -26.38 25.25 41.68
C ASP A 460 -26.53 23.96 40.85
N VAL A 461 -27.58 23.19 41.12
CA VAL A 461 -27.88 21.95 40.40
C VAL A 461 -28.39 22.27 39.01
N ARG A 462 -27.70 21.80 37.98
CA ARG A 462 -28.03 22.04 36.57
C ARG A 462 -28.06 20.73 35.80
N LEU A 463 -29.10 20.54 34.98
CA LEU A 463 -29.14 19.52 33.94
C LEU A 463 -28.91 20.19 32.60
N GLU A 464 -27.92 19.73 31.88
CA GLU A 464 -27.61 20.14 30.52
C GLU A 464 -27.83 18.97 29.57
N LEU A 465 -28.51 19.23 28.46
CA LEU A 465 -28.72 18.30 27.36
C LEU A 465 -28.09 18.91 26.11
N ALA A 466 -27.38 18.10 25.35
CA ALA A 466 -26.79 18.52 24.09
C ALA A 466 -27.04 17.45 23.02
N MET A 467 -27.29 17.90 21.79
CA MET A 467 -27.53 17.06 20.63
C MET A 467 -26.86 17.68 19.42
N ASN A 468 -25.95 16.94 18.79
CA ASN A 468 -25.42 17.23 17.48
C ASN A 468 -26.37 16.64 16.42
N PHE A 469 -26.78 17.46 15.47
CA PHE A 469 -27.61 17.06 14.34
C PHE A 469 -26.99 17.47 13.00
N ASP A 470 -25.72 17.85 13.03
CA ASP A 470 -24.93 18.12 11.83
C ASP A 470 -24.61 16.84 11.05
N ASP A 471 -24.15 17.00 9.82
CA ASP A 471 -23.50 15.91 9.11
C ASP A 471 -22.21 15.51 9.86
N PHE A 472 -21.85 14.22 9.81
CA PHE A 472 -20.71 13.73 10.60
C PHE A 472 -19.39 14.29 10.05
N GLU A 473 -18.67 15.01 10.91
CA GLU A 473 -17.37 15.60 10.62
C GLU A 473 -16.24 14.88 11.37
N PRO A 474 -15.26 14.27 10.67
CA PRO A 474 -14.11 13.67 11.32
C PRO A 474 -13.07 14.73 11.73
N ALA A 475 -12.09 14.33 12.54
CA ALA A 475 -10.90 15.16 12.77
C ALA A 475 -10.13 15.41 11.46
N ASP A 476 -9.80 16.66 11.19
CA ASP A 476 -9.06 17.07 9.99
C ASP A 476 -7.55 16.95 10.24
N LEU A 477 -6.94 15.93 9.63
CA LEU A 477 -5.49 15.69 9.68
C LEU A 477 -4.74 16.42 8.54
N GLY A 478 -5.47 17.13 7.69
CA GLY A 478 -5.03 17.72 6.43
C GLY A 478 -4.81 16.67 5.34
N ARG A 479 -4.09 17.07 4.30
CA ARG A 479 -3.72 16.25 3.14
C ARG A 479 -2.20 16.09 3.01
N CYS A 480 -1.74 14.98 2.42
CA CYS A 480 -0.35 14.86 1.98
C CYS A 480 0.08 16.05 1.09
N GLY A 481 1.24 16.63 1.42
CA GLY A 481 1.73 17.85 0.78
C GLY A 481 1.21 19.15 1.40
N GLU A 482 0.46 19.09 2.49
CA GLU A 482 0.28 20.23 3.39
C GLU A 482 1.42 20.29 4.44
N PRO A 483 1.75 21.48 4.97
CA PRO A 483 2.91 21.66 5.83
C PRO A 483 2.83 20.91 7.17
N PHE A 484 1.64 20.87 7.77
CA PHE A 484 1.39 20.30 9.10
C PHE A 484 0.75 18.91 9.09
N SER A 485 0.42 18.35 7.93
CA SER A 485 -0.13 17.00 7.87
C SER A 485 0.87 15.96 8.34
N LEU A 486 0.43 15.04 9.20
CA LEU A 486 1.23 13.92 9.67
C LEU A 486 1.64 13.01 8.51
N GLU A 487 2.80 12.36 8.62
CA GLU A 487 3.26 11.42 7.58
C GLU A 487 2.25 10.26 7.36
N LEU A 488 1.50 9.89 8.41
CA LEU A 488 0.39 8.95 8.31
C LEU A 488 -0.63 9.34 7.22
N VAL A 489 -0.91 10.63 7.04
CA VAL A 489 -1.83 11.14 5.99
C VAL A 489 -1.26 10.88 4.60
N CYS A 490 0.06 11.01 4.42
CA CYS A 490 0.74 10.59 3.20
C CYS A 490 0.61 9.08 2.95
N GLY A 491 0.65 8.27 4.01
CA GLY A 491 0.35 6.82 3.92
C GLY A 491 -1.10 6.53 3.51
N ILE A 492 -2.08 7.26 4.07
CA ILE A 492 -3.51 7.14 3.73
C ILE A 492 -3.76 7.51 2.26
N THR A 493 -3.26 8.66 1.83
CA THR A 493 -3.40 9.11 0.42
C THR A 493 -2.70 8.18 -0.56
N LEU A 494 -1.52 7.67 -0.21
CA LEU A 494 -0.84 6.63 -0.99
C LEU A 494 -1.66 5.33 -1.01
N GLY A 495 -2.30 4.96 0.10
CA GLY A 495 -3.20 3.80 0.19
C GLY A 495 -4.41 3.90 -0.74
N TYR A 496 -5.08 5.06 -0.80
CA TYR A 496 -6.16 5.32 -1.75
C TYR A 496 -5.67 5.30 -3.21
N PHE A 497 -4.52 5.92 -3.45
CA PHE A 497 -3.90 5.94 -4.77
C PHE A 497 -3.52 4.53 -5.24
N ALA A 498 -2.88 3.73 -4.37
CA ALA A 498 -2.47 2.36 -4.64
C ALA A 498 -3.69 1.46 -4.87
N HIS A 499 -4.78 1.64 -4.11
CA HIS A 499 -6.02 0.90 -4.32
C HIS A 499 -6.63 1.22 -5.69
N GLY A 500 -6.69 2.50 -6.05
CA GLY A 500 -7.18 2.96 -7.35
C GLY A 500 -6.42 2.41 -8.56
N ILE A 501 -5.19 1.91 -8.39
CA ILE A 501 -4.35 1.33 -9.45
C ILE A 501 -4.31 -0.20 -9.40
N ALA A 502 -4.09 -0.76 -8.21
CA ALA A 502 -3.73 -2.16 -8.01
C ALA A 502 -4.71 -2.93 -7.10
N GLY A 503 -5.74 -2.27 -6.56
CA GLY A 503 -6.71 -2.90 -5.67
C GLY A 503 -6.18 -3.22 -4.27
N VAL A 504 -5.00 -2.74 -3.89
CA VAL A 504 -4.40 -2.99 -2.56
C VAL A 504 -4.43 -1.71 -1.74
N GLY A 505 -4.74 -1.79 -0.45
CA GLY A 505 -4.72 -0.66 0.47
C GLY A 505 -6.11 -0.16 0.83
N LEU A 506 -6.32 1.16 0.79
CA LEU A 506 -7.56 1.80 1.23
C LEU A 506 -8.54 1.93 0.07
N ALA A 507 -9.65 1.21 0.15
CA ALA A 507 -10.73 1.21 -0.85
C ALA A 507 -11.62 2.45 -0.77
N GLY A 508 -11.82 2.98 0.43
CA GLY A 508 -12.73 4.07 0.69
C GLY A 508 -12.94 4.28 2.18
N HIS A 509 -13.96 5.06 2.49
CA HIS A 509 -14.34 5.46 3.83
C HIS A 509 -15.87 5.29 3.95
N ASP A 510 -16.34 4.69 5.05
CA ASP A 510 -17.74 4.53 5.43
C ASP A 510 -18.04 5.52 6.57
N LYS A 511 -18.58 6.71 6.24
CA LYS A 511 -18.98 7.69 7.25
C LYS A 511 -20.35 7.35 7.82
N PRO A 512 -20.61 7.69 9.08
CA PRO A 512 -21.97 7.69 9.62
C PRO A 512 -22.95 8.45 8.72
N PRO A 513 -24.19 7.95 8.54
CA PRO A 513 -25.18 8.63 7.74
C PRO A 513 -25.56 9.97 8.38
N ALA A 514 -25.87 10.97 7.55
CA ALA A 514 -26.43 12.24 8.01
C ALA A 514 -27.70 12.01 8.88
N PRO A 515 -27.87 12.75 10.00
CA PRO A 515 -29.03 12.63 10.89
C PRO A 515 -30.40 12.75 10.22
N TRP A 516 -30.45 13.47 9.09
CA TRP A 516 -31.66 13.68 8.28
C TRP A 516 -32.04 12.46 7.43
N ASN A 517 -31.06 11.60 7.12
CA ASN A 517 -31.23 10.38 6.36
C ASN A 517 -31.47 9.18 7.28
N ASP A 518 -30.74 9.11 8.40
CA ASP A 518 -30.88 8.08 9.41
C ASP A 518 -30.62 8.66 10.82
N VAL A 519 -31.47 8.29 11.79
CA VAL A 519 -31.32 8.69 13.20
C VAL A 519 -30.05 8.14 13.83
N GLU A 520 -29.43 7.12 13.23
CA GLU A 520 -28.13 6.61 13.64
C GLU A 520 -27.02 7.68 13.54
N GLY A 521 -27.20 8.72 12.72
CA GLY A 521 -26.28 9.86 12.64
C GLY A 521 -26.30 10.79 13.85
N ILE A 522 -27.35 10.78 14.67
CA ILE A 522 -27.46 11.68 15.82
C ILE A 522 -26.46 11.30 16.91
N GLU A 523 -25.79 12.32 17.43
CA GLU A 523 -24.94 12.25 18.62
C GLU A 523 -25.54 13.12 19.72
N ALA A 524 -25.60 12.60 20.93
CA ALA A 524 -26.26 13.30 22.02
C ALA A 524 -25.63 12.94 23.36
N GLY A 525 -25.84 13.82 24.33
CA GLY A 525 -25.47 13.51 25.70
C GLY A 525 -26.22 14.35 26.72
N ALA A 526 -26.06 13.94 27.97
CA ALA A 526 -26.56 14.65 29.13
C ALA A 526 -25.42 14.90 30.12
N ARG A 527 -25.49 16.05 30.79
CA ARG A 527 -24.56 16.45 31.84
C ARG A 527 -25.34 16.98 33.04
N VAL A 528 -25.01 16.51 34.23
CA VAL A 528 -25.51 17.06 35.49
C VAL A 528 -24.35 17.66 36.26
N GLU A 529 -24.47 18.93 36.63
CA GLU A 529 -23.50 19.64 37.46
C GLU A 529 -24.17 20.05 38.78
N TRP A 530 -23.41 19.99 39.88
CA TRP A 530 -23.83 20.52 41.16
C TRP A 530 -22.62 20.88 42.02
N ARG A 531 -22.84 21.73 43.03
CA ARG A 531 -21.84 22.11 44.01
C ARG A 531 -22.21 21.60 45.39
N TYR A 532 -21.20 21.21 46.16
CA TYR A 532 -21.35 20.90 47.57
C TYR A 532 -20.18 21.50 48.35
N LYS A 533 -20.45 22.58 49.08
CA LYS A 533 -19.44 23.39 49.76
C LYS A 533 -18.39 23.89 48.75
N ARG A 534 -17.12 23.49 48.92
CA ARG A 534 -16.00 23.90 48.07
C ARG A 534 -15.77 23.02 46.84
N PHE A 535 -16.55 21.95 46.66
CA PHE A 535 -16.42 21.02 45.55
C PHE A 535 -17.48 21.32 44.49
N SER A 536 -17.10 21.42 43.22
CA SER A 536 -18.02 21.32 42.08
C SER A 536 -17.90 19.92 41.49
N PHE A 537 -19.02 19.28 41.18
CA PHE A 537 -19.11 17.93 40.63
C PHE A 537 -19.87 17.95 39.31
N GLN A 538 -19.47 17.05 38.42
CA GLN A 538 -20.10 16.83 37.14
C GLN A 538 -20.17 15.33 36.87
N VAL A 539 -21.31 14.88 36.35
CA VAL A 539 -21.47 13.57 35.71
C VAL A 539 -22.00 13.83 34.30
N SER A 540 -21.39 13.22 33.30
CA SER A 540 -21.82 13.33 31.91
C SER A 540 -21.86 11.98 31.23
N ASP A 541 -22.76 11.81 30.27
CA ASP A 541 -22.82 10.63 29.41
C ASP A 541 -23.02 11.11 27.97
N PHE A 542 -22.08 10.75 27.10
CA PHE A 542 -22.09 11.13 25.68
C PHE A 542 -22.15 9.87 24.81
N TYR A 543 -23.11 9.84 23.90
CA TYR A 543 -23.26 8.79 22.90
C TYR A 543 -23.06 9.38 21.50
N GLY A 544 -21.93 9.03 20.89
CA GLY A 544 -21.49 9.58 19.61
C GLY A 544 -20.43 8.70 18.96
N TYR A 545 -19.89 9.16 17.84
CA TYR A 545 -18.83 8.49 17.11
C TYR A 545 -17.44 8.94 17.61
N ASP A 546 -16.43 8.14 17.33
CA ASP A 546 -15.03 8.57 17.51
C ASP A 546 -14.64 9.50 16.36
N ASP A 547 -14.03 10.66 16.64
CA ASP A 547 -13.62 11.61 15.61
C ASP A 547 -12.55 11.03 14.65
N PHE A 548 -11.84 9.96 15.09
CA PHE A 548 -10.80 9.29 14.31
C PHE A 548 -11.28 7.95 13.72
N PRO A 549 -10.95 7.68 12.44
CA PRO A 549 -11.26 6.41 11.81
C PRO A 549 -10.40 5.27 12.37
N TYR A 550 -10.93 4.04 12.30
CA TYR A 550 -10.13 2.82 12.38
C TYR A 550 -10.19 2.04 11.06
N PRO A 551 -9.09 1.36 10.66
CA PRO A 551 -9.10 0.56 9.45
C PRO A 551 -9.87 -0.74 9.66
N ARG A 552 -10.93 -0.96 8.88
CA ARG A 552 -11.69 -2.21 8.81
C ARG A 552 -11.29 -2.99 7.56
N ARG A 553 -10.84 -4.23 7.75
CA ARG A 553 -10.48 -5.11 6.63
C ARG A 553 -11.72 -5.68 5.94
N ILE A 554 -11.81 -5.51 4.62
CA ILE A 554 -12.91 -6.03 3.79
C ILE A 554 -12.49 -7.23 2.94
N SER A 555 -11.21 -7.34 2.63
CA SER A 555 -10.63 -8.44 1.86
C SER A 555 -9.17 -8.69 2.30
N THR A 556 -8.74 -9.95 2.21
CA THR A 556 -7.33 -10.34 2.38
C THR A 556 -6.91 -11.08 1.12
N TYR A 557 -5.77 -10.69 0.58
CA TYR A 557 -5.15 -11.40 -0.53
C TYR A 557 -4.31 -12.53 0.02
N GLU A 558 -4.73 -13.76 -0.26
CA GLU A 558 -3.98 -14.97 0.05
C GLU A 558 -4.35 -16.07 -0.93
N ARG A 559 -3.43 -17.02 -1.12
CA ARG A 559 -3.74 -18.26 -1.82
C ARG A 559 -4.71 -19.09 -0.97
N ASN A 560 -6.00 -19.02 -1.30
CA ASN A 560 -7.07 -19.70 -0.56
C ASN A 560 -7.24 -21.15 -1.05
N VAL A 561 -6.74 -22.09 -0.26
CA VAL A 561 -6.87 -23.52 -0.52
C VAL A 561 -7.38 -24.25 0.71
N ASP A 562 -7.91 -25.45 0.50
CA ASP A 562 -8.19 -26.38 1.57
C ASP A 562 -6.90 -26.98 2.13
N GLU A 563 -6.73 -26.81 3.43
CA GLU A 563 -5.55 -27.24 4.15
C GLU A 563 -5.35 -28.76 4.25
N THR A 564 -6.39 -29.55 4.00
CA THR A 564 -6.35 -31.02 4.04
C THR A 564 -6.13 -31.63 2.65
N SER A 565 -6.76 -31.06 1.60
CA SER A 565 -6.70 -31.60 0.24
C SER A 565 -5.75 -30.84 -0.70
N GLY A 566 -5.37 -29.61 -0.36
CA GLY A 566 -4.60 -28.71 -1.21
C GLY A 566 -5.41 -28.04 -2.33
N ARG A 567 -6.73 -28.29 -2.40
CA ARG A 567 -7.58 -27.78 -3.48
C ARG A 567 -7.90 -26.30 -3.37
N PRO A 568 -7.98 -25.58 -4.50
CA PRO A 568 -8.40 -24.18 -4.51
C PRO A 568 -9.84 -24.01 -4.05
N ARG A 569 -10.02 -23.04 -3.16
CA ARG A 569 -11.32 -22.56 -2.71
C ARG A 569 -11.67 -21.27 -3.46
N ARG A 570 -12.95 -20.91 -3.43
CA ARG A 570 -13.34 -19.57 -3.88
C ARG A 570 -12.73 -18.50 -2.97
N SER A 571 -12.42 -17.32 -3.51
CA SER A 571 -11.87 -16.19 -2.78
C SER A 571 -12.75 -15.85 -1.58
N GLY A 572 -12.12 -15.79 -0.40
CA GLY A 572 -12.78 -15.58 0.89
C GLY A 572 -13.69 -16.71 1.39
N ALA A 573 -13.85 -17.81 0.65
CA ALA A 573 -14.64 -18.95 1.11
C ALA A 573 -13.92 -19.71 2.23
N ARG A 574 -14.70 -20.08 3.25
CA ARG A 574 -14.28 -20.92 4.38
C ARG A 574 -15.06 -22.24 4.36
N GLY A 575 -14.42 -23.32 4.80
CA GLY A 575 -15.03 -24.67 4.87
C GLY A 575 -14.39 -25.68 3.92
N ALA A 576 -14.72 -26.96 4.11
CA ALA A 576 -14.08 -28.06 3.40
C ALA A 576 -14.22 -27.97 1.87
N CYS A 577 -13.14 -28.30 1.17
CA CYS A 577 -13.09 -28.58 -0.26
C CYS A 577 -12.23 -29.83 -0.49
N ARG A 578 -12.76 -31.00 -0.16
CA ARG A 578 -12.02 -32.27 -0.18
C ARG A 578 -12.21 -33.01 -1.50
N ASP A 579 -13.45 -33.10 -1.97
CA ASP A 579 -13.79 -33.90 -3.15
C ASP A 579 -14.16 -33.07 -4.39
N GLY A 580 -14.38 -31.76 -4.22
CA GLY A 580 -14.68 -30.81 -5.30
C GLY A 580 -16.18 -30.47 -5.41
N SER A 581 -17.04 -31.24 -4.73
CA SER A 581 -18.49 -31.01 -4.74
C SER A 581 -18.96 -29.96 -3.74
N GLU A 582 -18.09 -29.58 -2.80
CA GLU A 582 -18.42 -28.64 -1.74
C GLU A 582 -18.55 -27.21 -2.23
N ARG A 583 -19.44 -26.43 -1.59
CA ARG A 583 -19.72 -25.04 -1.99
C ARG A 583 -18.50 -24.11 -1.90
N ALA A 584 -17.52 -24.45 -1.05
CA ALA A 584 -16.31 -23.67 -0.89
C ALA A 584 -15.31 -23.87 -2.04
N CYS A 585 -15.43 -24.95 -2.82
CA CYS A 585 -14.52 -25.26 -3.92
C CYS A 585 -14.62 -24.28 -5.09
N LEU A 586 -13.47 -24.08 -5.74
CA LEU A 586 -13.35 -23.38 -7.01
C LEU A 586 -14.15 -24.09 -8.11
N GLY A 587 -14.99 -23.36 -8.86
CA GLY A 587 -15.87 -23.88 -9.91
C GLY A 587 -17.30 -24.25 -9.46
N ARG A 588 -18.17 -24.66 -10.41
CA ARG A 588 -19.53 -25.19 -10.10
C ARG A 588 -19.43 -26.54 -9.37
N ARG A 589 -20.52 -26.96 -8.69
CA ARG A 589 -20.64 -28.27 -7.99
C ARG A 589 -20.32 -29.51 -8.86
N ASN A 590 -20.21 -29.33 -10.18
CA ASN A 590 -19.95 -30.39 -11.15
C ASN A 590 -18.55 -30.28 -11.81
N GLY A 591 -17.72 -29.29 -11.45
CA GLY A 591 -16.33 -29.19 -11.94
C GLY A 591 -15.46 -30.23 -11.25
N VAL A 592 -14.74 -31.05 -12.05
CA VAL A 592 -13.84 -32.15 -11.65
C VAL A 592 -14.09 -32.70 -10.23
N ARG A 593 -15.13 -33.54 -10.13
CA ARG A 593 -15.38 -34.34 -8.92
C ARG A 593 -14.31 -35.40 -8.82
N MET A 594 -13.73 -35.65 -7.65
CA MET A 594 -12.76 -36.75 -7.52
C MET A 594 -13.34 -37.97 -6.84
N GLY A 595 -12.91 -39.13 -7.31
CA GLY A 595 -13.24 -40.41 -6.74
C GLY A 595 -12.64 -40.60 -5.34
N PRO A 596 -13.05 -41.66 -4.62
CA PRO A 596 -12.52 -42.00 -3.29
C PRO A 596 -11.01 -42.29 -3.25
N ASP A 597 -10.41 -42.51 -4.41
CA ASP A 597 -8.99 -42.78 -4.67
C ASP A 597 -8.19 -41.51 -5.00
N ALA A 598 -8.78 -40.33 -4.78
CA ALA A 598 -8.21 -39.04 -5.14
C ALA A 598 -7.86 -38.92 -6.64
N GLN A 599 -8.64 -39.57 -7.51
CA GLN A 599 -8.53 -39.45 -8.96
C GLN A 599 -9.66 -38.59 -9.53
N PRO A 600 -9.40 -37.69 -10.50
CA PRO A 600 -10.46 -36.89 -11.10
C PRO A 600 -11.41 -37.77 -11.92
N LEU A 601 -12.71 -37.66 -11.63
CA LEU A 601 -13.77 -38.21 -12.47
C LEU A 601 -13.89 -37.34 -13.71
N ARG A 602 -13.90 -37.94 -14.91
CA ARG A 602 -14.08 -37.19 -16.16
C ARG A 602 -15.56 -36.95 -16.41
N VAL A 603 -15.92 -35.81 -16.98
CA VAL A 603 -17.27 -35.58 -17.51
C VAL A 603 -17.16 -35.44 -19.02
N ALA A 604 -17.89 -36.26 -19.76
CA ALA A 604 -17.91 -36.22 -21.22
C ALA A 604 -19.30 -35.79 -21.70
N ASP A 605 -19.32 -34.93 -22.72
CA ASP A 605 -20.48 -34.75 -23.60
C ASP A 605 -20.54 -35.99 -24.51
N LEU A 606 -21.50 -36.88 -24.21
CA LEU A 606 -21.78 -38.03 -25.06
C LEU A 606 -22.83 -37.58 -26.06
N SER A 607 -22.49 -37.62 -27.35
CA SER A 607 -23.36 -37.22 -28.44
C SER A 607 -24.81 -37.69 -28.22
N GLY A 608 -25.76 -36.77 -28.38
CA GLY A 608 -27.18 -37.08 -28.38
C GLY A 608 -27.55 -38.12 -29.46
N PRO A 609 -28.82 -38.56 -29.51
CA PRO A 609 -29.30 -39.59 -30.46
C PRO A 609 -28.99 -39.33 -31.95
N ASP A 610 -28.58 -38.11 -32.28
CA ASP A 610 -28.23 -37.56 -33.58
C ASP A 610 -26.71 -37.47 -33.87
N GLY A 611 -25.85 -37.88 -32.94
CA GLY A 611 -24.40 -37.96 -33.16
C GLY A 611 -23.66 -36.62 -33.11
N VAL A 612 -24.31 -35.57 -32.57
CA VAL A 612 -23.73 -34.24 -32.38
C VAL A 612 -23.56 -33.96 -30.88
N PRO A 613 -22.40 -33.48 -30.41
CA PRO A 613 -22.22 -33.01 -29.03
C PRO A 613 -23.16 -31.84 -28.75
N ASP A 614 -23.94 -31.88 -27.67
CA ASP A 614 -24.95 -30.86 -27.34
C ASP A 614 -24.40 -29.70 -26.49
N GLY A 615 -23.15 -29.81 -26.07
CA GLY A 615 -22.43 -28.80 -25.29
C GLY A 615 -22.71 -28.85 -23.79
N PHE A 616 -23.50 -29.80 -23.29
CA PHE A 616 -23.80 -29.95 -21.87
C PHE A 616 -23.22 -31.25 -21.30
N PRO A 617 -22.30 -31.17 -20.32
CA PRO A 617 -21.67 -32.38 -19.77
C PRO A 617 -22.63 -33.13 -18.83
N GLU A 618 -23.12 -34.30 -19.24
CA GLU A 618 -24.14 -35.07 -18.49
C GLU A 618 -23.62 -36.38 -17.84
N THR A 619 -22.51 -36.96 -18.30
CA THR A 619 -22.06 -38.30 -17.86
C THR A 619 -20.70 -38.28 -17.17
N VAL A 620 -20.68 -38.75 -15.90
CA VAL A 620 -19.46 -38.95 -15.11
C VAL A 620 -18.83 -40.30 -15.49
N ILE A 621 -17.57 -40.29 -15.93
CA ILE A 621 -16.79 -41.47 -16.34
C ILE A 621 -15.71 -41.76 -15.29
N GLU A 622 -15.72 -42.99 -14.76
CA GLU A 622 -14.74 -43.48 -13.78
C GLU A 622 -13.49 -44.08 -14.44
N ARG A 623 -12.34 -43.95 -13.75
CA ARG A 623 -11.07 -44.57 -14.15
C ARG A 623 -11.21 -46.09 -14.11
N GLY A 624 -10.98 -46.75 -15.25
CA GLY A 624 -11.06 -48.22 -15.34
C GLY A 624 -12.43 -48.75 -15.79
N THR A 625 -13.30 -47.89 -16.35
CA THR A 625 -14.46 -48.36 -17.10
C THR A 625 -14.04 -49.42 -18.14
N THR A 626 -14.74 -50.54 -18.16
CA THR A 626 -14.50 -51.64 -19.10
C THR A 626 -15.17 -51.40 -20.45
N ASP A 627 -16.03 -50.37 -20.52
CA ASP A 627 -16.64 -49.93 -21.76
C ASP A 627 -15.57 -49.29 -22.66
N PRO A 628 -15.29 -49.83 -23.85
CA PRO A 628 -14.20 -49.37 -24.70
C PRO A 628 -14.43 -47.97 -25.28
N ILE A 629 -15.68 -47.52 -25.41
CA ILE A 629 -16.03 -46.17 -25.88
C ILE A 629 -15.80 -45.18 -24.74
N LEU A 630 -16.27 -45.50 -23.52
CA LEU A 630 -16.02 -44.66 -22.35
C LEU A 630 -14.55 -44.67 -21.92
N ALA A 631 -13.83 -45.78 -22.11
CA ALA A 631 -12.39 -45.89 -21.82
C ALA A 631 -11.55 -45.12 -22.87
N ALA A 632 -12.00 -45.08 -24.12
CA ALA A 632 -11.40 -44.24 -25.15
C ALA A 632 -11.71 -42.75 -24.88
N ALA A 633 -12.97 -42.40 -24.59
CA ALA A 633 -13.38 -41.04 -24.22
C ALA A 633 -12.69 -40.57 -22.92
N TYR A 634 -12.45 -41.46 -21.97
CA TYR A 634 -11.66 -41.19 -20.77
C TYR A 634 -10.18 -40.93 -21.11
N LYS A 635 -9.63 -41.48 -22.20
CA LYS A 635 -8.24 -41.24 -22.61
C LYS A 635 -8.09 -40.02 -23.52
N THR A 636 -9.07 -39.77 -24.38
CA THR A 636 -9.04 -38.67 -25.36
C THR A 636 -9.68 -37.39 -24.86
N GLY A 637 -10.43 -37.45 -23.75
CA GLY A 637 -11.41 -36.44 -23.39
C GLY A 637 -10.86 -35.03 -23.43
N GLU A 638 -11.28 -34.28 -24.46
CA GLU A 638 -11.25 -32.84 -24.49
C GLU A 638 -12.08 -32.36 -23.30
N LEU A 639 -11.43 -31.77 -22.31
CA LEU A 639 -12.15 -31.11 -21.23
C LEU A 639 -12.68 -29.80 -21.80
N ILE A 640 -14.01 -29.68 -21.93
CA ILE A 640 -14.64 -28.39 -22.13
C ILE A 640 -14.46 -27.65 -20.81
N ILE A 641 -13.47 -26.75 -20.72
CA ILE A 641 -13.43 -25.77 -19.65
C ILE A 641 -14.71 -24.96 -19.80
N GLU A 642 -15.69 -25.16 -18.92
CA GLU A 642 -16.90 -24.34 -18.90
C GLU A 642 -16.43 -22.87 -18.87
N PRO A 643 -16.90 -22.01 -19.79
CA PRO A 643 -16.53 -20.58 -19.79
C PRO A 643 -16.76 -19.93 -18.41
N GLU A 644 -17.73 -20.42 -17.66
CA GLU A 644 -18.02 -20.03 -16.28
C GLU A 644 -16.99 -20.55 -15.27
N HIS A 645 -16.43 -21.76 -15.43
CA HIS A 645 -15.32 -22.24 -14.60
C HIS A 645 -14.04 -21.45 -14.89
N LYS A 646 -13.74 -21.18 -16.17
CA LYS A 646 -12.65 -20.27 -16.56
C LYS A 646 -12.85 -18.89 -15.95
N SER A 647 -14.08 -18.36 -16.01
CA SER A 647 -14.45 -17.11 -15.37
C SER A 647 -14.31 -17.18 -13.83
N ASP A 648 -14.66 -18.29 -13.19
CA ASP A 648 -14.47 -18.51 -11.75
C ASP A 648 -13.00 -18.64 -11.34
N VAL A 649 -12.16 -19.30 -12.14
CA VAL A 649 -10.70 -19.36 -11.95
C VAL A 649 -10.12 -17.95 -12.06
N LEU A 650 -10.57 -17.16 -13.04
CA LEU A 650 -10.21 -15.75 -13.21
C LEU A 650 -10.79 -14.82 -12.11
N ARG A 651 -11.96 -15.13 -11.54
CA ARG A 651 -12.60 -14.39 -10.43
C ARG A 651 -12.03 -14.73 -9.06
N ASN A 652 -11.61 -15.98 -8.86
CA ASN A 652 -10.87 -16.43 -7.67
C ASN A 652 -9.40 -16.07 -7.71
N HIS A 653 -9.05 -15.16 -8.63
CA HIS A 653 -7.73 -14.68 -8.94
C HIS A 653 -7.54 -13.26 -8.38
N PRO A 654 -7.41 -13.07 -7.05
CA PRO A 654 -7.07 -11.76 -6.49
C PRO A 654 -5.76 -11.21 -7.07
N ALA A 655 -4.93 -12.06 -7.69
CA ALA A 655 -3.63 -11.72 -8.26
C ALA A 655 -3.56 -11.57 -9.80
N ASN A 656 -4.64 -11.78 -10.59
CA ASN A 656 -4.56 -11.49 -12.04
C ASN A 656 -4.70 -9.99 -12.31
N GLN A 657 -4.99 -9.24 -11.25
CA GLN A 657 -4.84 -7.80 -11.11
C GLN A 657 -3.35 -7.39 -11.24
N THR A 658 -2.43 -8.36 -11.08
CA THR A 658 -0.97 -8.24 -11.19
C THR A 658 -0.37 -9.22 -12.22
N THR A 659 -1.11 -9.66 -13.26
CA THR A 659 -0.47 -10.20 -14.48
C THR A 659 0.56 -9.20 -15.03
N TRP A 660 0.28 -7.92 -14.78
CA TRP A 660 1.18 -6.79 -14.96
C TRP A 660 2.42 -6.79 -14.02
N THR A 661 2.32 -7.10 -12.73
CA THR A 661 3.50 -7.24 -11.84
C THR A 661 4.28 -8.50 -12.19
N LEU A 662 3.66 -9.60 -12.58
CA LEU A 662 4.42 -10.78 -12.99
C LEU A 662 5.16 -10.56 -14.32
N ALA A 663 4.46 -10.02 -15.33
CA ALA A 663 5.07 -9.69 -16.61
C ALA A 663 6.13 -8.58 -16.47
N ASN A 664 5.94 -7.58 -15.62
CA ASN A 664 6.94 -6.52 -15.43
C ASN A 664 7.93 -6.76 -14.28
N THR A 665 7.71 -7.70 -13.36
CA THR A 665 8.73 -8.10 -12.37
C THR A 665 9.65 -9.15 -12.97
N LEU A 666 9.13 -10.05 -13.81
CA LEU A 666 9.95 -10.93 -14.64
C LEU A 666 10.60 -10.20 -15.82
N CYS A 667 9.92 -9.27 -16.50
CA CYS A 667 10.50 -8.57 -17.67
C CYS A 667 11.04 -7.15 -17.39
N GLY A 668 10.69 -6.49 -16.27
CA GLY A 668 10.95 -5.05 -16.02
C GLY A 668 11.83 -4.74 -14.81
N VAL A 669 11.76 -5.49 -13.71
CA VAL A 669 12.70 -5.36 -12.56
C VAL A 669 14.09 -5.90 -12.92
N SER A 670 14.14 -6.90 -13.79
CA SER A 670 15.37 -7.36 -14.42
C SER A 670 15.80 -6.50 -15.62
N GLY A 671 15.10 -5.40 -15.94
CA GLY A 671 15.37 -4.60 -17.14
C GLY A 671 15.39 -5.43 -18.44
N PRO A 672 16.11 -4.99 -19.50
CA PRO A 672 16.26 -5.74 -20.77
C PRO A 672 16.95 -7.13 -20.66
N PHE A 673 17.23 -7.63 -19.44
CA PHE A 673 18.08 -8.80 -19.15
C PHE A 673 17.32 -10.12 -18.92
N VAL A 674 16.00 -10.19 -19.12
CA VAL A 674 15.23 -11.45 -19.14
C VAL A 674 14.59 -11.64 -20.52
N ASP A 675 14.65 -12.86 -21.07
CA ASP A 675 14.00 -13.17 -22.35
C ASP A 675 12.47 -13.06 -22.19
N PRO A 676 11.77 -12.27 -23.02
CA PRO A 676 10.31 -12.18 -23.01
C PRO A 676 9.59 -13.53 -23.15
N ARG A 677 10.24 -14.56 -23.70
CA ARG A 677 9.73 -15.93 -23.80
C ARG A 677 9.68 -16.66 -22.46
N LEU A 678 10.61 -16.35 -21.54
CA LEU A 678 10.52 -16.79 -20.13
C LEU A 678 9.39 -16.10 -19.38
N CYS A 679 9.01 -14.88 -19.78
CA CYS A 679 7.85 -14.21 -19.20
C CYS A 679 6.53 -14.93 -19.61
N ALA A 680 6.48 -15.49 -20.82
CA ALA A 680 5.31 -16.24 -21.32
C ALA A 680 5.14 -17.63 -20.67
N PHE A 681 6.21 -18.20 -20.11
CA PHE A 681 6.18 -19.46 -19.35
C PHE A 681 5.32 -19.36 -18.06
N ALA A 682 5.18 -18.17 -17.50
CA ALA A 682 4.56 -17.93 -16.20
C ALA A 682 3.14 -17.31 -16.27
N THR A 683 2.65 -16.99 -17.47
CA THR A 683 1.33 -16.38 -17.68
C THR A 683 0.26 -17.44 -17.90
N PRO A 684 -0.87 -17.41 -17.17
CA PRO A 684 -2.00 -18.29 -17.45
C PRO A 684 -2.68 -17.86 -18.75
N ASN A 685 -2.35 -18.53 -19.85
CA ASN A 685 -3.14 -18.53 -21.08
C ASN A 685 -2.70 -19.71 -21.94
N GLY A 686 -3.36 -20.84 -21.69
CA GLY A 686 -3.14 -22.12 -22.37
C GLY A 686 -3.37 -22.10 -23.88
N LEU A 687 -3.61 -23.25 -24.51
CA LEU A 687 -3.68 -23.53 -25.96
C LEU A 687 -4.33 -22.48 -26.93
N HIS A 688 -5.05 -21.48 -26.41
CA HIS A 688 -5.66 -20.35 -27.11
C HIS A 688 -5.11 -18.96 -26.72
N GLY A 689 -3.97 -18.90 -26.03
CA GLY A 689 -3.13 -17.70 -25.89
C GLY A 689 -2.53 -17.26 -27.22
N PRO A 690 -1.84 -16.11 -27.29
CA PRO A 690 -1.41 -15.50 -28.54
C PRO A 690 -0.25 -16.30 -29.18
N GLY A 691 -0.58 -17.34 -29.91
CA GLY A 691 0.31 -18.02 -30.85
C GLY A 691 0.72 -19.44 -30.46
N GLY A 692 0.63 -20.35 -31.43
CA GLY A 692 1.07 -21.75 -31.29
C GLY A 692 2.58 -21.95 -31.06
N ASN A 693 3.39 -20.88 -31.00
CA ASN A 693 4.79 -20.96 -30.58
C ASN A 693 4.94 -21.00 -29.05
N LEU A 694 3.97 -20.48 -28.29
CA LEU A 694 4.06 -20.40 -26.82
C LEU A 694 3.86 -21.74 -26.11
N SER A 695 3.01 -22.62 -26.67
CA SER A 695 2.85 -23.99 -26.14
C SER A 695 4.15 -24.81 -26.22
N SER A 696 5.02 -24.54 -27.21
CA SER A 696 6.33 -25.20 -27.30
C SER A 696 7.30 -24.76 -26.21
N VAL A 697 7.18 -23.51 -25.73
CA VAL A 697 7.96 -22.97 -24.61
C VAL A 697 7.45 -23.55 -23.28
N ALA A 698 6.13 -23.61 -23.09
CA ALA A 698 5.51 -24.22 -21.92
C ALA A 698 5.92 -25.69 -21.76
N ASN A 699 5.78 -26.48 -22.83
CA ASN A 699 6.20 -27.89 -22.85
C ASN A 699 7.70 -28.06 -22.57
N GLY A 700 8.54 -27.22 -23.20
CA GLY A 700 9.99 -27.25 -22.99
C GLY A 700 10.37 -26.92 -21.56
N ALA A 701 9.74 -25.92 -20.96
CA ALA A 701 10.03 -25.48 -19.60
C ALA A 701 9.47 -26.44 -18.54
N SER A 702 8.26 -26.98 -18.71
CA SER A 702 7.72 -28.04 -17.86
C SER A 702 8.70 -29.24 -17.82
N ALA A 703 9.18 -29.68 -18.98
CA ALA A 703 10.14 -30.77 -19.04
C ALA A 703 11.52 -30.41 -18.42
N LEU A 704 11.94 -29.15 -18.46
CA LEU A 704 13.13 -28.69 -17.72
C LEU A 704 12.90 -28.73 -16.20
N LEU A 705 11.73 -28.33 -15.71
CA LEU A 705 11.36 -28.40 -14.30
C LEU A 705 11.26 -29.84 -13.79
N ALA A 706 10.82 -30.77 -14.62
CA ALA A 706 10.87 -32.21 -14.34
C ALA A 706 12.30 -32.81 -14.44
N GLY A 707 13.29 -32.01 -14.85
CA GLY A 707 14.68 -32.41 -14.97
C GLY A 707 14.98 -33.33 -16.17
N SER A 708 14.18 -33.25 -17.23
CA SER A 708 14.34 -34.06 -18.44
C SER A 708 15.54 -33.59 -19.28
N PRO A 709 16.59 -34.42 -19.46
CA PRO A 709 17.76 -34.04 -20.26
C PRO A 709 17.46 -33.83 -21.75
N ALA A 710 16.36 -34.43 -22.24
CA ALA A 710 15.89 -34.28 -23.61
C ALA A 710 15.27 -32.89 -23.87
N ALA A 711 14.73 -32.25 -22.83
CA ALA A 711 14.09 -30.93 -22.91
C ALA A 711 15.08 -29.81 -23.27
N ILE A 712 16.36 -29.94 -22.85
CA ILE A 712 17.42 -28.97 -23.15
C ILE A 712 17.64 -28.83 -24.66
N GLY A 713 17.50 -29.92 -25.42
CA GLY A 713 17.60 -29.88 -26.88
C GLY A 713 16.47 -29.04 -27.51
N SER A 714 15.26 -29.15 -26.97
CA SER A 714 14.08 -28.39 -27.41
C SER A 714 14.17 -26.92 -27.01
N ALA A 715 14.51 -26.64 -25.74
CA ALA A 715 14.60 -25.29 -25.17
C ALA A 715 15.68 -24.40 -25.82
N THR A 716 16.71 -25.04 -26.38
CA THR A 716 17.82 -24.37 -27.09
C THR A 716 17.69 -24.40 -28.62
N SER A 717 16.66 -25.07 -29.16
CA SER A 717 16.43 -25.17 -30.60
C SER A 717 15.81 -23.90 -31.20
N SER A 718 15.87 -23.76 -32.52
CA SER A 718 15.49 -22.57 -33.29
C SER A 718 14.06 -22.07 -33.08
N PHE A 719 13.14 -22.91 -32.59
CA PHE A 719 11.73 -22.56 -32.39
C PHE A 719 11.43 -21.93 -31.02
N ALA A 720 12.19 -22.28 -29.97
CA ALA A 720 11.95 -21.83 -28.60
C ALA A 720 13.01 -20.83 -28.08
N ARG A 721 14.30 -20.99 -28.44
CA ARG A 721 15.48 -20.18 -28.02
C ARG A 721 15.26 -19.32 -26.76
N PHE A 722 14.97 -19.93 -25.59
CA PHE A 722 14.71 -19.17 -24.35
C PHE A 722 15.71 -19.47 -23.23
N VAL A 723 16.62 -20.44 -23.42
CA VAL A 723 17.70 -20.78 -22.47
C VAL A 723 19.02 -20.93 -23.22
N CYS A 724 20.16 -20.56 -22.61
CA CYS A 724 21.48 -20.71 -23.23
C CYS A 724 21.56 -20.13 -24.65
N TRP A 725 20.93 -18.97 -24.86
CA TRP A 725 20.85 -18.32 -26.15
C TRP A 725 21.98 -17.30 -26.33
N THR A 726 22.53 -17.22 -27.55
CA THR A 726 23.52 -16.21 -27.98
C THR A 726 22.96 -15.47 -29.21
N THR A 727 23.24 -14.18 -29.29
CA THR A 727 22.84 -13.28 -30.38
C THR A 727 23.54 -13.59 -31.70
N ASP A 728 24.72 -14.22 -31.65
CA ASP A 728 25.47 -14.69 -32.82
C ASP A 728 25.38 -16.21 -32.97
N ASP A 729 24.90 -16.68 -34.13
CA ASP A 729 24.86 -18.11 -34.51
C ASP A 729 26.27 -18.70 -34.72
N SER A 730 27.34 -17.88 -34.69
CA SER A 730 28.74 -18.30 -34.83
C SER A 730 29.36 -18.88 -33.54
N HIS A 731 28.67 -18.77 -32.40
CA HIS A 731 29.22 -19.12 -31.09
C HIS A 731 28.58 -20.35 -30.44
N ASP A 732 29.42 -21.14 -29.78
CA ASP A 732 29.09 -22.47 -29.31
C ASP A 732 28.44 -22.47 -27.91
N ALA A 733 27.12 -22.60 -27.85
CA ALA A 733 26.38 -22.75 -26.59
C ALA A 733 26.47 -24.17 -25.94
N ARG A 734 27.31 -25.08 -26.45
CA ARG A 734 27.53 -26.43 -25.85
C ARG A 734 27.97 -26.38 -24.37
N PRO A 735 28.91 -25.52 -23.94
CA PRO A 735 29.32 -25.44 -22.53
C PRO A 735 28.14 -25.11 -21.61
N CYS A 736 27.31 -24.13 -22.00
CA CYS A 736 26.08 -23.76 -21.30
C CYS A 736 25.10 -24.93 -21.20
N ARG A 737 24.80 -25.60 -22.33
CA ARG A 737 23.89 -26.77 -22.35
C ARG A 737 24.39 -27.93 -21.50
N ASN A 738 25.69 -28.18 -21.48
CA ASN A 738 26.28 -29.24 -20.67
C ASN A 738 26.28 -28.89 -19.18
N ALA A 739 26.55 -27.63 -18.82
CA ALA A 739 26.42 -27.15 -17.46
C ALA A 739 24.96 -27.31 -16.97
N MET A 740 23.98 -26.86 -17.76
CA MET A 740 22.56 -27.02 -17.45
C MET A 740 22.16 -28.49 -17.26
N ARG A 741 22.60 -29.39 -18.16
CA ARG A 741 22.37 -30.84 -18.03
C ARG A 741 22.92 -31.42 -16.73
N ALA A 742 24.06 -30.91 -16.26
CA ALA A 742 24.68 -31.36 -15.03
C ALA A 742 24.01 -30.77 -13.77
N SER A 743 23.30 -29.64 -13.90
CA SER A 743 22.61 -28.98 -12.80
C SER A 743 21.17 -29.45 -12.58
N LEU A 744 20.46 -29.90 -13.62
CA LEU A 744 19.08 -30.36 -13.49
C LEU A 744 18.97 -31.71 -12.77
N ILE A 745 17.94 -31.85 -11.94
CA ILE A 745 17.61 -33.03 -11.15
C ILE A 745 16.40 -33.71 -11.75
N ARG A 746 16.56 -34.94 -12.21
CA ARG A 746 15.43 -35.74 -12.70
C ARG A 746 14.53 -36.14 -11.53
N LEU A 747 13.27 -35.75 -11.58
CA LEU A 747 12.26 -36.10 -10.57
C LEU A 747 11.89 -37.59 -10.63
N ASN A 748 11.36 -38.13 -9.53
CA ASN A 748 10.91 -39.51 -9.51
C ASN A 748 9.62 -39.67 -10.33
N LEU A 749 9.24 -40.92 -10.60
CA LEU A 749 7.93 -41.26 -11.13
C LEU A 749 7.22 -42.08 -10.06
N ASP A 750 6.26 -41.46 -9.41
CA ASP A 750 5.63 -41.91 -8.20
C ASP A 750 4.21 -42.42 -8.47
N PRO A 751 3.66 -43.27 -7.58
CA PRO A 751 2.32 -43.85 -7.73
C PRO A 751 1.16 -42.84 -7.88
N GLY A 752 1.38 -41.60 -7.46
CA GLY A 752 0.44 -40.49 -7.58
C GLY A 752 0.65 -39.61 -8.81
N ASP A 753 1.71 -39.84 -9.59
CA ASP A 753 2.08 -39.03 -10.74
C ASP A 753 1.39 -39.51 -12.02
N GLY A 754 1.37 -38.67 -13.05
CA GLY A 754 0.76 -39.06 -14.32
C GLY A 754 -0.76 -39.24 -14.19
N VAL A 755 -1.36 -38.67 -13.14
CA VAL A 755 -2.76 -38.84 -12.73
C VAL A 755 -3.60 -37.63 -13.15
N GLY A 756 -4.54 -37.82 -14.08
CA GLY A 756 -5.59 -36.85 -14.38
C GLY A 756 -5.77 -36.52 -15.86
N ALA A 757 -6.50 -35.43 -16.14
CA ALA A 757 -6.78 -34.98 -17.51
C ALA A 757 -5.66 -34.12 -18.14
N PHE A 758 -4.51 -34.02 -17.47
CA PHE A 758 -3.45 -33.04 -17.73
C PHE A 758 -2.04 -33.63 -17.53
N SER A 759 -1.95 -34.96 -17.56
CA SER A 759 -0.80 -35.72 -17.06
C SER A 759 -0.15 -36.61 -18.13
N ASP A 760 -0.46 -36.33 -19.40
CA ASP A 760 -0.04 -37.15 -20.54
C ASP A 760 1.33 -36.73 -21.13
N GLY A 761 1.95 -35.69 -20.58
CA GLY A 761 3.22 -35.13 -21.07
C GLY A 761 3.09 -34.37 -22.39
N GLY A 762 1.95 -33.71 -22.62
CA GLY A 762 1.65 -33.00 -23.87
C GLY A 762 1.34 -33.94 -25.05
N GLY A 763 0.91 -35.17 -24.77
CA GLY A 763 0.66 -36.24 -25.75
C GLY A 763 -0.59 -36.02 -26.62
N SER A 764 -1.53 -35.20 -26.16
CA SER A 764 -2.86 -35.00 -26.75
C SER A 764 -2.89 -34.32 -28.14
N PHE A 765 -1.78 -33.78 -28.64
CA PHE A 765 -1.72 -33.23 -30.01
C PHE A 765 -1.55 -34.30 -31.11
N ALA A 766 -1.46 -35.57 -30.74
CA ALA A 766 -1.40 -36.66 -31.71
C ALA A 766 -2.82 -37.02 -32.19
N VAL A 767 -3.33 -36.32 -33.20
CA VAL A 767 -4.27 -36.97 -34.13
C VAL A 767 -3.45 -37.98 -34.93
N PRO A 768 -3.57 -39.29 -34.70
CA PRO A 768 -2.76 -40.28 -35.40
C PRO A 768 -3.16 -40.24 -36.89
N GLY A 769 -2.21 -39.92 -37.78
CA GLY A 769 -2.40 -40.09 -39.23
C GLY A 769 -2.33 -38.84 -40.12
N THR A 770 -1.98 -37.65 -39.61
CA THR A 770 -1.95 -36.42 -40.42
C THR A 770 -0.73 -36.25 -41.34
N GLY A 771 0.26 -37.15 -41.27
CA GLY A 771 1.44 -37.12 -42.15
C GLY A 771 2.30 -35.86 -42.02
N ASN A 772 2.12 -35.08 -40.95
CA ASN A 772 2.81 -33.83 -40.72
C ASN A 772 4.23 -34.08 -40.16
N PRO A 773 5.32 -33.76 -40.88
CA PRO A 773 6.70 -33.92 -40.40
C PRO A 773 7.03 -33.09 -39.15
N TRP A 774 6.19 -32.11 -38.83
CA TRP A 774 6.32 -31.22 -37.68
C TRP A 774 5.74 -31.81 -36.38
N ALA A 775 5.02 -32.94 -36.44
CA ALA A 775 4.49 -33.65 -35.26
C ALA A 775 5.49 -34.65 -34.61
N ASP A 776 6.67 -34.81 -35.21
CA ASP A 776 7.71 -35.76 -34.79
C ASP A 776 8.87 -35.11 -34.02
N GLN A 777 8.86 -33.78 -33.82
CA GLN A 777 9.82 -33.06 -32.99
C GLN A 777 9.31 -32.83 -31.56
N ARG A 778 8.76 -33.88 -30.94
CA ARG A 778 8.29 -33.83 -29.55
C ARG A 778 9.48 -33.79 -28.58
N PRO A 779 9.40 -33.13 -27.41
CA PRO A 779 10.31 -33.41 -26.31
C PRO A 779 10.11 -34.88 -25.88
N THR A 780 11.10 -35.73 -26.14
CA THR A 780 11.04 -37.18 -25.86
C THR A 780 11.31 -37.51 -24.38
N GLY A 781 10.76 -36.75 -23.43
CA GLY A 781 11.09 -36.93 -22.01
C GLY A 781 10.03 -36.44 -21.03
N GLN A 782 10.22 -36.82 -19.77
CA GLN A 782 9.33 -36.59 -18.63
C GLN A 782 9.01 -35.10 -18.44
N ALA A 783 7.72 -34.76 -18.32
CA ALA A 783 7.22 -33.41 -18.04
C ALA A 783 6.62 -33.33 -16.62
N LEU A 784 6.28 -32.12 -16.15
CA LEU A 784 5.74 -31.93 -14.79
C LEU A 784 4.47 -32.73 -14.54
N GLY A 785 3.51 -32.72 -15.47
CA GLY A 785 2.25 -33.47 -15.33
C GLY A 785 2.45 -34.99 -15.24
N GLN A 786 3.62 -35.47 -15.66
CA GLN A 786 4.00 -36.88 -15.56
C GLN A 786 4.78 -37.22 -14.28
N ALA A 787 5.32 -36.21 -13.59
CA ALA A 787 6.32 -36.35 -12.54
C ALA A 787 5.87 -35.77 -11.19
N LEU A 788 4.70 -35.16 -11.14
CA LEU A 788 4.12 -34.57 -9.95
C LEU A 788 2.71 -35.13 -9.73
N SER A 789 2.30 -35.21 -8.47
CA SER A 789 0.93 -35.50 -8.07
C SER A 789 0.02 -34.29 -8.31
N PRO A 790 -1.31 -34.47 -8.34
CA PRO A 790 -2.25 -33.34 -8.44
C PRO A 790 -2.09 -32.28 -7.35
N ALA A 791 -1.64 -32.67 -6.14
CA ALA A 791 -1.38 -31.72 -5.06
C ALA A 791 -0.09 -30.93 -5.30
N GLN A 792 0.96 -31.57 -5.82
CA GLN A 792 2.22 -30.92 -6.20
C GLN A 792 2.04 -29.97 -7.40
N GLU A 793 1.30 -30.38 -8.43
CA GLU A 793 0.92 -29.53 -9.56
C GLU A 793 0.12 -28.29 -9.11
N ALA A 794 -0.77 -28.47 -8.13
CA ALA A 794 -1.53 -27.36 -7.56
C ALA A 794 -0.65 -26.33 -6.82
N LEU A 795 0.52 -26.73 -6.29
CA LEU A 795 1.50 -25.79 -5.73
C LEU A 795 2.19 -24.95 -6.82
N TRP A 796 2.14 -25.38 -8.08
CA TRP A 796 2.55 -24.61 -9.27
C TRP A 796 1.40 -23.81 -9.91
N GLY A 797 0.19 -23.88 -9.34
CA GLY A 797 -1.00 -23.21 -9.86
C GLY A 797 -1.62 -23.88 -11.09
N CYS A 798 -1.23 -25.11 -11.40
CA CYS A 798 -1.75 -25.87 -12.53
C CYS A 798 -2.22 -27.27 -12.09
N GLY A 799 -2.59 -28.12 -13.04
CA GLY A 799 -2.99 -29.49 -12.81
C GLY A 799 -4.49 -29.70 -12.62
N PRO A 800 -4.92 -30.94 -12.28
CA PRO A 800 -6.32 -31.33 -12.17
C PRO A 800 -7.18 -30.45 -11.24
N TYR A 801 -6.59 -29.85 -10.21
CA TYR A 801 -7.30 -28.99 -9.26
C TYR A 801 -7.66 -27.61 -9.82
N TYR A 802 -6.84 -27.11 -10.75
CA TYR A 802 -7.08 -25.84 -11.44
C TYR A 802 -7.69 -26.02 -12.84
N GLN A 803 -7.76 -27.27 -13.31
CA GLN A 803 -8.18 -27.61 -14.67
C GLN A 803 -7.30 -26.95 -15.75
N ILE A 804 -6.00 -26.87 -15.48
CA ILE A 804 -4.99 -26.27 -16.36
C ILE A 804 -3.91 -27.31 -16.60
N ASP A 805 -3.52 -27.53 -17.85
CA ASP A 805 -2.44 -28.46 -18.18
C ASP A 805 -1.07 -27.83 -17.89
N CYS A 806 -0.31 -28.36 -16.93
CA CYS A 806 1.01 -27.81 -16.60
C CYS A 806 2.01 -27.88 -17.78
N ASP A 807 1.82 -28.84 -18.69
CA ASP A 807 2.73 -29.12 -19.79
C ASP A 807 2.33 -28.33 -21.04
N LEU A 808 1.03 -28.29 -21.36
CA LEU A 808 0.49 -27.62 -22.54
C LEU A 808 0.11 -26.15 -22.30
N ASP A 809 -0.53 -25.88 -21.16
CA ASP A 809 -1.06 -24.57 -20.82
C ASP A 809 -0.08 -23.73 -20.00
N GLY A 810 0.89 -24.38 -19.35
CA GLY A 810 1.93 -23.75 -18.54
C GLY A 810 1.60 -23.70 -17.05
N ILE A 811 2.48 -23.06 -16.28
CA ILE A 811 2.30 -22.87 -14.83
C ILE A 811 1.68 -21.50 -14.54
N ASP A 812 0.83 -21.46 -13.53
CA ASP A 812 0.24 -20.21 -13.05
C ASP A 812 0.94 -19.77 -11.77
N ILE A 813 1.99 -18.95 -11.93
CA ILE A 813 2.73 -18.44 -10.78
C ILE A 813 1.83 -17.61 -9.84
N LEU A 814 0.77 -17.00 -10.37
CA LEU A 814 -0.18 -16.23 -9.59
C LEU A 814 -1.12 -17.08 -8.75
N ASN A 815 -1.13 -18.40 -8.92
CA ASN A 815 -1.79 -19.37 -8.04
C ASN A 815 -0.81 -20.37 -7.41
N SER A 816 0.49 -20.19 -7.66
CA SER A 816 1.54 -21.02 -7.08
C SER A 816 1.84 -20.67 -5.61
N GLU A 817 2.40 -21.63 -4.88
CA GLU A 817 2.85 -21.43 -3.50
C GLU A 817 4.32 -20.98 -3.49
N ALA A 818 4.57 -19.68 -3.28
CA ALA A 818 5.92 -19.10 -3.28
C ALA A 818 6.89 -19.85 -2.36
N SER A 819 6.47 -20.14 -1.13
CA SER A 819 7.29 -20.87 -0.18
C SER A 819 7.68 -22.27 -0.65
N ALA A 820 6.86 -22.94 -1.48
CA ALA A 820 7.18 -24.27 -2.01
C ALA A 820 8.08 -24.21 -3.25
N ILE A 821 7.82 -23.27 -4.17
CA ILE A 821 8.54 -23.23 -5.45
C ILE A 821 9.84 -22.42 -5.38
N LEU A 822 10.04 -21.61 -4.34
CA LEU A 822 11.29 -20.88 -4.06
C LEU A 822 12.13 -21.50 -2.94
N GLN A 823 11.74 -22.63 -2.36
CA GLN A 823 12.40 -23.21 -1.18
C GLN A 823 13.88 -23.58 -1.36
N SER A 824 14.33 -23.77 -2.60
CA SER A 824 15.73 -24.06 -2.94
C SER A 824 16.51 -22.85 -3.46
N TRP A 825 15.94 -21.66 -3.34
CA TRP A 825 16.56 -20.44 -3.86
C TRP A 825 17.52 -19.83 -2.83
N PRO A 826 18.70 -19.37 -3.27
CA PRO A 826 19.58 -18.60 -2.42
C PRO A 826 18.93 -17.25 -2.13
N GLY A 827 18.76 -16.93 -0.85
CA GLY A 827 17.93 -15.81 -0.39
C GLY A 827 16.58 -16.24 0.18
N PHE A 828 16.26 -17.53 0.14
CA PHE A 828 15.21 -18.10 0.98
C PHE A 828 15.57 -17.94 2.45
N ASP A 829 14.57 -17.71 3.30
CA ASP A 829 14.77 -17.38 4.72
C ASP A 829 15.63 -18.45 5.41
N GLY A 830 16.71 -18.03 6.06
CA GLY A 830 17.73 -18.93 6.65
C GLY A 830 19.04 -19.02 5.87
N THR A 831 19.09 -18.52 4.64
CA THR A 831 20.35 -18.36 3.87
C THR A 831 21.33 -17.43 4.62
N GLN A 832 22.58 -17.84 4.81
CA GLN A 832 23.59 -17.09 5.59
C GLN A 832 24.75 -16.54 4.74
N GLY A 833 24.94 -15.22 4.71
CA GLY A 833 26.09 -14.58 4.03
C GLY A 833 25.66 -13.63 2.91
N TYR A 834 26.63 -12.88 2.37
CA TYR A 834 26.37 -11.86 1.35
C TYR A 834 26.16 -12.49 -0.03
N ALA A 835 25.42 -11.80 -0.92
CA ALA A 835 25.17 -12.26 -2.29
C ALA A 835 26.46 -12.56 -3.09
N ALA A 836 27.55 -11.85 -2.81
CA ALA A 836 28.86 -12.06 -3.45
C ALA A 836 29.66 -13.23 -2.86
N THR A 837 29.22 -13.81 -1.75
CA THR A 837 29.92 -14.86 -1.00
C THR A 837 29.10 -16.14 -0.82
N TRP A 838 27.83 -16.14 -1.25
CA TRP A 838 26.95 -17.31 -1.16
C TRP A 838 27.21 -18.29 -2.29
N ASP A 839 27.94 -19.37 -1.98
CA ASP A 839 28.33 -20.40 -2.95
C ASP A 839 27.44 -21.65 -2.83
N VAL A 840 26.81 -22.06 -3.94
CA VAL A 840 25.94 -23.27 -3.98
C VAL A 840 26.66 -24.58 -3.67
N ARG A 841 28.00 -24.56 -3.67
CA ARG A 841 28.83 -25.72 -3.34
C ARG A 841 29.05 -25.92 -1.84
N ALA A 842 28.75 -24.90 -1.02
CA ALA A 842 28.86 -24.99 0.43
C ALA A 842 27.83 -25.98 0.99
N SER A 843 28.06 -26.47 2.20
CA SER A 843 27.10 -27.29 2.94
C SER A 843 25.96 -26.42 3.53
N GLY A 844 24.76 -27.01 3.70
CA GLY A 844 23.55 -26.35 4.20
C GLY A 844 22.84 -25.50 3.16
N GLN A 845 22.55 -26.04 1.97
CA GLN A 845 21.85 -25.29 0.90
C GLN A 845 20.32 -25.29 1.08
N PRO A 846 19.62 -24.19 0.73
CA PRO A 846 18.16 -24.13 0.75
C PRO A 846 17.46 -25.35 0.13
N GLY A 847 16.48 -25.88 0.85
CA GLY A 847 15.70 -27.06 0.44
C GLY A 847 16.39 -28.42 0.65
N THR A 848 17.60 -28.48 1.21
CA THR A 848 18.23 -29.74 1.63
C THR A 848 17.87 -30.12 3.07
N LEU A 849 18.09 -31.38 3.45
CA LEU A 849 17.77 -31.89 4.80
C LEU A 849 18.51 -31.16 5.95
N HIS A 850 19.69 -30.60 5.68
CA HIS A 850 20.51 -29.94 6.70
C HIS A 850 20.27 -28.43 6.77
N PHE A 851 19.46 -27.87 5.88
CA PHE A 851 19.14 -26.46 5.87
C PHE A 851 18.06 -26.13 6.91
N ARG A 852 18.36 -25.13 7.76
CA ARG A 852 17.39 -24.54 8.68
C ARG A 852 16.95 -23.19 8.12
N GLY A 853 15.67 -23.08 7.78
CA GLY A 853 15.13 -21.88 7.17
C GLY A 853 13.62 -21.76 7.30
N GLY A 854 13.05 -20.88 6.48
CA GLY A 854 11.63 -20.57 6.47
C GLY A 854 10.72 -21.80 6.34
N PRO A 855 9.55 -21.81 7.00
CA PRO A 855 8.58 -22.86 6.81
C PRO A 855 8.01 -22.84 5.39
N VAL A 856 7.62 -24.02 4.89
CA VAL A 856 7.17 -24.19 3.51
C VAL A 856 5.77 -24.73 3.43
N ALA A 857 4.96 -24.07 2.60
CA ALA A 857 3.55 -24.31 2.39
C ALA A 857 2.74 -24.42 3.69
N THR A 858 3.13 -23.69 4.74
CA THR A 858 2.46 -23.74 6.04
C THR A 858 1.25 -22.81 6.08
N ARG A 859 0.23 -23.19 6.84
CA ARG A 859 -0.99 -22.42 7.11
C ARG A 859 -1.34 -22.52 8.59
N TRP A 860 -2.02 -21.51 9.11
CA TRP A 860 -2.65 -21.56 10.43
C TRP A 860 -4.15 -21.80 10.22
N SER A 861 -4.66 -22.95 10.65
CA SER A 861 -6.08 -23.27 10.56
C SER A 861 -6.52 -24.07 11.78
N ASP A 862 -7.74 -23.82 12.26
CA ASP A 862 -8.34 -24.49 13.42
C ASP A 862 -7.42 -24.56 14.67
N GLY A 863 -6.66 -23.49 14.94
CA GLY A 863 -5.78 -23.40 16.10
C GLY A 863 -4.50 -24.21 16.02
N ARG A 864 -4.12 -24.71 14.83
CA ARG A 864 -2.87 -25.45 14.59
C ARG A 864 -2.19 -25.00 13.30
N GLN A 865 -0.87 -25.18 13.26
CA GLN A 865 -0.11 -25.05 12.02
C GLN A 865 -0.23 -26.34 11.21
N VAL A 866 -0.46 -26.23 9.92
CA VAL A 866 -0.57 -27.35 8.98
C VAL A 866 0.30 -27.06 7.77
N MET A 867 0.95 -28.09 7.24
CA MET A 867 1.68 -28.02 5.98
C MET A 867 0.77 -28.55 4.87
N LEU A 868 0.65 -27.80 3.76
CA LEU A 868 -0.19 -28.18 2.64
C LEU A 868 0.28 -29.52 2.03
N PRO A 869 -0.64 -30.37 1.54
CA PRO A 869 -0.27 -31.56 0.80
C PRO A 869 0.53 -31.23 -0.47
N GLY A 870 1.48 -32.09 -0.82
CA GLY A 870 2.37 -31.93 -1.97
C GLY A 870 3.75 -31.38 -1.61
N SER A 871 3.90 -30.68 -0.48
CA SER A 871 5.18 -30.04 -0.10
C SER A 871 5.97 -30.78 0.97
N ARG A 872 5.38 -31.81 1.60
CA ARG A 872 5.94 -32.48 2.79
C ARG A 872 7.12 -33.38 2.39
N GLY A 873 8.14 -33.45 3.23
CA GLY A 873 9.23 -34.41 3.14
C GLY A 873 9.03 -35.62 4.06
N PRO A 874 9.83 -36.69 3.94
CA PRO A 874 9.71 -37.88 4.79
C PRO A 874 9.83 -37.64 6.30
N LEU A 875 10.40 -36.50 6.70
CA LEU A 875 10.53 -36.09 8.10
C LEU A 875 9.37 -35.20 8.59
N ASP A 876 8.49 -34.76 7.69
CA ASP A 876 7.39 -33.86 8.02
C ASP A 876 6.14 -34.63 8.48
N PRO A 877 5.36 -34.09 9.44
CA PRO A 877 4.11 -34.71 9.88
C PRO A 877 3.11 -34.89 8.73
N GLY A 878 2.62 -36.12 8.56
CA GLY A 878 1.57 -36.43 7.58
C GLY A 878 2.07 -36.63 6.14
N TYR A 879 3.38 -36.81 5.94
CA TYR A 879 3.96 -37.19 4.66
C TYR A 879 3.31 -38.46 4.07
N ASP A 880 2.93 -38.39 2.81
CA ASP A 880 2.39 -39.49 2.02
C ASP A 880 3.05 -39.48 0.64
N ALA A 881 3.80 -40.54 0.31
CA ALA A 881 4.51 -40.68 -0.97
C ALA A 881 3.58 -40.66 -2.20
N THR A 882 2.28 -40.87 -2.05
CA THR A 882 1.30 -40.76 -3.16
C THR A 882 0.81 -39.34 -3.40
N VAL A 883 1.11 -38.40 -2.49
CA VAL A 883 0.69 -37.01 -2.54
C VAL A 883 1.87 -36.06 -2.58
N ASP A 884 2.93 -36.34 -1.80
CA ASP A 884 4.10 -35.48 -1.60
C ASP A 884 5.33 -35.91 -2.41
N GLY A 885 5.24 -37.06 -3.07
CA GLY A 885 6.31 -37.65 -3.87
C GLY A 885 7.46 -38.24 -3.05
N CYS A 886 8.39 -38.90 -3.73
CA CYS A 886 9.51 -39.63 -3.14
C CYS A 886 10.84 -38.91 -3.32
N VAL A 887 11.64 -38.83 -2.27
CA VAL A 887 13.01 -38.26 -2.33
C VAL A 887 14.14 -39.29 -2.23
N ASP A 888 13.81 -40.53 -1.82
CA ASP A 888 14.73 -41.67 -1.76
C ASP A 888 13.98 -43.01 -1.70
N ALA A 889 14.70 -44.12 -1.85
CA ALA A 889 14.15 -45.48 -1.77
C ALA A 889 13.87 -45.96 -0.33
N THR A 890 14.34 -45.26 0.71
CA THR A 890 14.22 -45.72 2.10
C THR A 890 12.90 -45.34 2.74
N SER A 891 12.28 -44.28 2.24
CA SER A 891 11.01 -43.72 2.68
C SER A 891 9.84 -44.66 2.43
N SER A 892 8.85 -44.65 3.32
CA SER A 892 7.66 -45.51 3.23
C SER A 892 6.89 -45.21 1.94
N GLY A 893 6.62 -46.23 1.11
CA GLY A 893 5.93 -46.08 -0.17
C GLY A 893 6.84 -45.85 -1.38
N CYS A 894 8.17 -45.76 -1.19
CA CYS A 894 9.14 -45.40 -2.23
C CYS A 894 10.02 -46.58 -2.72
N ARG A 895 9.79 -47.81 -2.24
CA ARG A 895 10.54 -49.01 -2.66
C ARG A 895 9.94 -49.63 -3.90
N ALA A 896 10.74 -50.46 -4.58
CA ALA A 896 10.22 -51.27 -5.68
C ALA A 896 9.11 -52.20 -5.19
N GLY A 897 7.95 -52.18 -5.85
CA GLY A 897 6.75 -52.95 -5.48
C GLY A 897 5.79 -52.24 -4.51
N ASP A 898 6.22 -51.20 -3.79
CA ASP A 898 5.31 -50.39 -2.96
C ASP A 898 4.38 -49.58 -3.87
N ASN A 899 3.09 -49.48 -3.52
CA ASN A 899 2.11 -48.64 -4.23
C ASN A 899 2.10 -48.83 -5.77
N GLY A 900 2.48 -50.00 -6.28
CA GLY A 900 2.51 -50.29 -7.72
C GLY A 900 3.77 -49.82 -8.48
N ARG A 901 4.83 -49.37 -7.78
CA ARG A 901 6.09 -48.94 -8.41
C ARG A 901 6.84 -50.10 -9.09
N THR A 902 7.30 -49.87 -10.31
CA THR A 902 8.15 -50.82 -11.05
C THR A 902 9.62 -50.79 -10.64
N ALA A 903 10.08 -49.68 -10.05
CA ALA A 903 11.45 -49.49 -9.56
C ALA A 903 11.45 -48.61 -8.29
N ALA A 904 12.48 -48.78 -7.46
CA ALA A 904 12.66 -47.93 -6.27
C ALA A 904 12.99 -46.49 -6.67
N ALA A 905 12.55 -45.52 -5.87
CA ALA A 905 12.85 -44.11 -6.08
C ALA A 905 14.37 -43.84 -6.03
N ILE A 906 14.86 -42.94 -6.89
CA ILE A 906 16.24 -42.46 -6.81
C ILE A 906 16.36 -41.41 -5.72
N THR A 907 17.52 -41.38 -5.06
CA THR A 907 17.81 -40.32 -4.08
C THR A 907 18.07 -39.00 -4.81
N LEU A 908 17.28 -37.98 -4.48
CA LEU A 908 17.40 -36.65 -5.07
C LEU A 908 18.49 -35.85 -4.34
N PHE A 909 19.69 -35.78 -4.92
CA PHE A 909 20.82 -35.02 -4.36
C PHE A 909 20.98 -33.65 -5.00
N HIS A 910 21.33 -32.64 -4.21
CA HIS A 910 21.78 -31.34 -4.73
C HIS A 910 23.08 -31.55 -5.56
N PRO A 911 23.19 -31.00 -6.78
CA PRO A 911 24.30 -31.34 -7.68
C PRO A 911 25.69 -30.91 -7.15
N TYR A 912 25.71 -29.84 -6.35
CA TYR A 912 26.94 -29.16 -5.92
C TYR A 912 27.15 -29.11 -4.40
N ALA A 913 26.12 -29.30 -3.58
CA ALA A 913 26.19 -28.99 -2.15
C ALA A 913 27.12 -29.98 -1.45
N GLY A 914 27.96 -29.47 -0.54
CA GLY A 914 28.98 -30.26 0.16
C GLY A 914 30.27 -30.48 -0.64
N SER A 915 30.36 -30.02 -1.90
CA SER A 915 31.57 -30.21 -2.72
C SER A 915 32.74 -29.28 -2.35
N LEU A 916 32.48 -28.13 -1.72
CA LEU A 916 33.56 -27.24 -1.23
C LEU A 916 34.26 -27.79 0.01
N ASP A 917 33.52 -28.37 0.94
CA ASP A 917 34.04 -28.80 2.24
C ASP A 917 34.53 -30.26 2.24
N GLY A 918 34.50 -30.93 1.09
CA GLY A 918 34.81 -32.37 0.96
C GLY A 918 33.77 -33.29 1.62
N GLY A 919 32.58 -32.75 1.92
CA GLY A 919 31.46 -33.47 2.53
C GLY A 919 30.65 -34.31 1.53
N PRO A 920 29.77 -35.20 2.03
CA PRO A 920 28.83 -35.93 1.16
C PRO A 920 27.86 -34.95 0.49
N ARG A 921 27.36 -35.33 -0.70
CA ARG A 921 26.29 -34.57 -1.37
C ARG A 921 25.06 -34.51 -0.48
N GLU A 922 24.41 -33.35 -0.43
CA GLU A 922 23.22 -33.16 0.38
C GLU A 922 21.95 -33.61 -0.36
N GLN A 923 21.06 -34.28 0.34
CA GLN A 923 19.77 -34.74 -0.18
C GLN A 923 18.71 -33.63 -0.03
N PHE A 924 17.83 -33.48 -1.03
CA PHE A 924 16.66 -32.62 -0.95
C PHE A 924 15.64 -33.14 0.07
N ARG A 925 15.00 -32.23 0.79
CA ARG A 925 14.04 -32.60 1.85
C ARG A 925 12.69 -33.09 1.33
N SER A 926 12.25 -32.61 0.17
CA SER A 926 11.02 -33.00 -0.52
C SER A 926 11.23 -32.94 -2.04
N GLU A 927 10.37 -33.60 -2.82
CA GLU A 927 10.46 -33.58 -4.28
C GLU A 927 10.20 -32.17 -4.84
N MET A 928 9.34 -31.40 -4.17
CA MET A 928 9.12 -29.98 -4.47
C MET A 928 10.38 -29.13 -4.27
N ALA A 929 11.31 -29.53 -3.38
CA ALA A 929 12.60 -28.83 -3.24
C ALA A 929 13.51 -29.09 -4.45
N ALA A 930 13.56 -30.33 -4.96
CA ALA A 930 14.28 -30.63 -6.19
C ALA A 930 13.67 -29.88 -7.41
N THR A 931 12.35 -29.79 -7.47
CA THR A 931 11.65 -29.03 -8.51
C THR A 931 11.92 -27.52 -8.40
N SER A 932 11.94 -26.97 -7.17
CA SER A 932 12.32 -25.58 -6.89
C SER A 932 13.75 -25.26 -7.35
N TRP A 933 14.69 -26.20 -7.16
CA TRP A 933 16.06 -26.09 -7.67
C TRP A 933 16.10 -26.09 -9.20
N ASN A 934 15.36 -26.98 -9.87
CA ASN A 934 15.27 -26.98 -11.34
C ASN A 934 14.68 -25.66 -11.86
N PHE A 935 13.75 -25.04 -11.11
CA PHE A 935 13.22 -23.72 -11.44
C PHE A 935 14.26 -22.61 -11.33
N LEU A 936 15.03 -22.58 -10.23
CA LEU A 936 16.16 -21.66 -10.09
C LEU A 936 17.15 -21.80 -11.27
N VAL A 937 17.52 -23.03 -11.61
CA VAL A 937 18.42 -23.32 -12.73
C VAL A 937 17.81 -22.83 -14.05
N THR A 938 16.53 -23.08 -14.30
CA THR A 938 15.85 -22.62 -15.53
C THR A 938 15.85 -21.10 -15.65
N VAL A 939 15.56 -20.38 -14.55
CA VAL A 939 15.56 -18.90 -14.51
C VAL A 939 16.96 -18.32 -14.66
N LEU A 940 17.95 -18.94 -14.03
CA LEU A 940 19.36 -18.56 -14.12
C LEU A 940 19.85 -18.59 -15.57
N PHE A 941 19.70 -19.74 -16.21
CA PHE A 941 20.19 -19.98 -17.58
C PHE A 941 19.34 -19.30 -18.67
N GLY A 942 18.18 -18.79 -18.28
CA GLY A 942 17.29 -17.99 -19.11
C GLY A 942 17.62 -16.48 -19.13
N GLY A 943 18.60 -16.04 -18.34
CA GLY A 943 19.06 -14.65 -18.37
C GLY A 943 19.57 -14.23 -19.77
N ARG A 944 19.27 -12.99 -20.17
CA ARG A 944 19.70 -12.40 -21.43
C ARG A 944 20.96 -11.55 -21.24
N GLU A 945 21.93 -11.79 -22.10
CA GLU A 945 23.16 -11.00 -22.23
C GLU A 945 22.95 -9.85 -23.22
N LEU A 946 23.36 -8.62 -22.88
CA LEU A 946 23.33 -7.48 -23.81
C LEU A 946 24.68 -7.18 -24.45
N ASP A 947 25.78 -7.53 -23.79
CA ASP A 947 27.14 -7.40 -24.32
C ASP A 947 27.92 -8.71 -24.10
N GLU A 948 27.86 -9.60 -25.09
CA GLU A 948 28.56 -10.89 -25.05
C GLU A 948 30.09 -10.76 -24.95
N GLU A 949 30.68 -9.60 -25.21
CA GLU A 949 32.12 -9.40 -25.06
C GLU A 949 32.53 -8.89 -23.67
N ASN A 950 31.65 -8.16 -22.97
CA ASN A 950 31.91 -7.60 -21.63
C ASN A 950 30.67 -7.71 -20.71
N PRO A 951 30.33 -8.90 -20.21
CA PRO A 951 29.20 -9.08 -19.32
C PRO A 951 29.41 -8.33 -18.00
N LYS A 952 28.37 -7.65 -17.49
CA LYS A 952 28.38 -7.08 -16.13
C LYS A 952 28.26 -8.19 -15.09
N ILE A 953 28.67 -7.90 -13.85
CA ILE A 953 28.67 -8.90 -12.76
C ILE A 953 27.29 -9.49 -12.44
N ASP A 954 26.21 -8.80 -12.78
CA ASP A 954 24.83 -9.21 -12.56
C ASP A 954 24.14 -9.84 -13.78
N GLN A 955 24.90 -10.05 -14.86
CA GLN A 955 24.46 -10.67 -16.11
C GLN A 955 25.02 -12.09 -16.24
N PHE A 956 24.23 -12.96 -16.87
CA PHE A 956 24.57 -14.37 -17.05
C PHE A 956 25.32 -14.57 -18.36
N ASP A 957 26.60 -14.99 -18.29
CA ASP A 957 27.41 -15.27 -19.48
C ASP A 957 27.27 -16.75 -19.90
N PRO A 958 26.66 -17.08 -21.05
CA PRO A 958 26.56 -18.47 -21.53
C PRO A 958 27.92 -19.12 -21.81
N ARG A 959 28.99 -18.33 -21.98
CA ARG A 959 30.37 -18.83 -22.21
C ARG A 959 31.10 -19.13 -20.90
N ASP A 960 30.64 -18.59 -19.78
CA ASP A 960 31.06 -18.92 -18.42
C ASP A 960 29.84 -19.18 -17.53
N PRO A 961 29.15 -20.33 -17.71
CA PRO A 961 27.91 -20.63 -16.97
C PRO A 961 28.11 -20.79 -15.46
N TYR A 962 29.37 -20.82 -14.98
CA TYR A 962 29.70 -20.97 -13.56
C TYR A 962 30.08 -19.64 -12.90
N GLY A 963 30.42 -18.60 -13.67
CA GLY A 963 30.75 -17.25 -13.20
C GLY A 963 32.17 -17.10 -12.61
N ASP A 964 33.08 -18.04 -12.91
CA ASP A 964 34.43 -18.08 -12.33
C ASP A 964 35.50 -17.30 -13.12
N GLY A 965 35.15 -16.77 -14.29
CA GLY A 965 35.98 -15.92 -15.15
C GLY A 965 36.84 -16.66 -16.16
N TYR A 966 36.67 -17.97 -16.33
CA TYR A 966 37.50 -18.80 -17.20
C TYR A 966 36.71 -19.39 -18.37
N VAL A 967 37.36 -19.49 -19.53
CA VAL A 967 36.75 -20.10 -20.73
C VAL A 967 36.54 -21.59 -20.51
N ARG A 968 35.38 -22.10 -20.93
CA ARG A 968 35.07 -23.53 -20.92
C ARG A 968 34.99 -24.12 -22.32
N LEU A 969 35.59 -25.30 -22.48
CA LEU A 969 35.49 -26.07 -23.72
C LEU A 969 34.11 -26.72 -23.85
N ALA A 970 33.77 -27.16 -25.05
CA ALA A 970 32.48 -27.80 -25.37
C ALA A 970 32.19 -29.06 -24.52
N ASP A 971 33.22 -29.70 -23.95
CA ASP A 971 33.10 -30.85 -23.05
C ASP A 971 32.94 -30.47 -21.56
N GLY A 972 32.90 -29.17 -21.25
CA GLY A 972 32.75 -28.63 -19.89
C GLY A 972 34.08 -28.40 -19.15
N THR A 973 35.22 -28.75 -19.75
CA THR A 973 36.54 -28.60 -19.14
C THR A 973 36.89 -27.12 -18.97
N ARG A 974 37.27 -26.73 -17.74
CA ARG A 974 37.79 -25.39 -17.42
C ARG A 974 39.19 -25.24 -18.02
N THR A 975 39.42 -24.15 -18.74
CA THR A 975 40.75 -23.78 -19.25
C THR A 975 41.42 -22.76 -18.34
N ASP A 976 42.74 -22.59 -18.46
CA ASP A 976 43.48 -21.52 -17.79
C ASP A 976 43.36 -20.16 -18.51
N GLN A 977 42.59 -20.10 -19.61
CA GLN A 977 42.38 -18.85 -20.35
C GLN A 977 41.27 -18.04 -19.69
N LEU A 978 41.59 -16.80 -19.30
CA LEU A 978 40.62 -15.83 -18.82
C LEU A 978 39.62 -15.48 -19.93
N ARG A 979 38.35 -15.43 -19.53
CA ARG A 979 37.26 -14.98 -20.40
C ARG A 979 37.48 -13.51 -20.77
N ARG A 980 37.41 -13.19 -22.06
CA ARG A 980 37.46 -11.80 -22.55
C ARG A 980 36.33 -11.01 -21.90
N GLY A 981 36.66 -9.87 -21.29
CA GLY A 981 35.71 -9.04 -20.52
C GLY A 981 35.66 -9.35 -19.01
N ALA A 982 36.15 -10.51 -18.56
CA ALA A 982 36.17 -10.86 -17.14
C ALA A 982 37.27 -10.10 -16.39
N ASP A 983 36.97 -9.70 -15.15
CA ASP A 983 37.91 -9.01 -14.26
C ASP A 983 39.05 -9.96 -13.85
N PRO A 984 40.31 -9.71 -14.28
CA PRO A 984 41.45 -10.57 -13.97
C PRO A 984 41.79 -10.60 -12.48
N GLN A 985 41.54 -9.51 -11.74
CA GLN A 985 41.84 -9.43 -10.30
C GLN A 985 40.88 -10.31 -9.50
N ARG A 986 39.59 -10.28 -9.84
CA ARG A 986 38.58 -11.12 -9.20
C ARG A 986 38.79 -12.59 -9.51
N ALA A 987 39.03 -12.93 -10.79
CA ALA A 987 39.33 -14.31 -11.19
C ALA A 987 40.58 -14.88 -10.50
N ALA A 988 41.62 -14.06 -10.29
CA ALA A 988 42.84 -14.47 -9.58
C ALA A 988 42.63 -14.66 -8.07
N GLN A 989 41.66 -13.94 -7.48
CA GLN A 989 41.29 -14.06 -6.07
C GLN A 989 40.22 -15.14 -5.83
N GLY A 990 39.77 -15.85 -6.87
CA GLY A 990 38.68 -16.82 -6.77
C GLY A 990 37.32 -16.19 -6.47
N LEU A 991 37.18 -14.89 -6.75
CA LEU A 991 35.93 -14.15 -6.63
C LEU A 991 35.13 -14.25 -7.93
N PRO A 992 33.79 -14.14 -7.87
CA PRO A 992 32.94 -14.12 -9.06
C PRO A 992 33.33 -12.96 -9.98
N THR A 993 33.37 -13.25 -11.28
CA THR A 993 33.57 -12.24 -12.33
C THR A 993 32.29 -11.89 -13.07
N ALA A 994 31.35 -12.82 -13.12
CA ALA A 994 30.01 -12.68 -13.67
C ALA A 994 29.01 -13.46 -12.81
N CYS A 995 27.73 -13.29 -13.08
CA CYS A 995 26.69 -14.09 -12.44
C CYS A 995 26.67 -15.50 -13.08
N GLY A 996 26.45 -16.55 -12.30
CA GLY A 996 26.52 -17.93 -12.78
C GLY A 996 26.07 -18.95 -11.74
N ILE A 997 26.15 -20.25 -12.05
CA ILE A 997 25.63 -21.35 -11.18
C ILE A 997 26.21 -21.31 -9.77
N TYR A 998 27.48 -20.92 -9.60
CA TYR A 998 28.07 -20.91 -8.27
C TYR A 998 27.50 -19.81 -7.37
N LEU A 999 27.12 -18.66 -7.95
CA LEU A 999 26.60 -17.49 -7.24
C LEU A 999 25.36 -16.94 -7.95
N PRO A 1000 24.25 -17.70 -7.99
CA PRO A 1000 23.07 -17.34 -8.76
C PRO A 1000 22.34 -16.12 -8.19
N LEU A 1001 22.54 -15.78 -6.90
CA LEU A 1001 21.98 -14.57 -6.27
C LEU A 1001 22.58 -13.26 -6.84
N LEU A 1002 23.71 -13.32 -7.57
CA LEU A 1002 24.22 -12.16 -8.31
C LEU A 1002 23.36 -11.85 -9.55
N CYS A 1003 22.71 -12.85 -10.12
CA CYS A 1003 21.95 -12.71 -11.35
C CYS A 1003 20.71 -11.83 -11.15
N SER A 1004 20.56 -10.84 -12.02
CA SER A 1004 19.41 -9.93 -12.02
C SER A 1004 18.07 -10.66 -12.22
N SER A 1005 18.03 -11.72 -13.04
CA SER A 1005 16.84 -12.56 -13.22
C SER A 1005 16.39 -13.26 -11.93
N VAL A 1006 17.35 -13.82 -11.17
CA VAL A 1006 17.09 -14.50 -9.89
C VAL A 1006 16.63 -13.52 -8.82
N ARG A 1007 17.33 -12.37 -8.69
CA ARG A 1007 16.92 -11.29 -7.77
C ARG A 1007 15.56 -10.69 -8.14
N GLY A 1008 15.26 -10.61 -9.44
CA GLY A 1008 13.95 -10.16 -9.94
C GLY A 1008 12.82 -11.01 -9.39
N ILE A 1009 12.90 -12.34 -9.52
CA ILE A 1009 11.87 -13.25 -8.98
C ILE A 1009 11.81 -13.19 -7.46
N LEU A 1010 12.95 -13.17 -6.78
CA LEU A 1010 12.97 -13.06 -5.31
C LEU A 1010 12.36 -11.77 -4.80
N SER A 1011 12.48 -10.66 -5.55
CA SER A 1011 11.87 -9.39 -5.16
C SER A 1011 10.34 -9.38 -5.29
N ALA A 1012 9.77 -10.31 -6.05
CA ALA A 1012 8.32 -10.52 -6.14
C ALA A 1012 7.75 -11.30 -4.94
N ALA A 1013 8.59 -11.87 -4.08
CA ALA A 1013 8.20 -12.62 -2.90
C ALA A 1013 8.66 -11.94 -1.61
N GLY A 1014 7.85 -12.02 -0.57
CA GLY A 1014 8.14 -11.49 0.75
C GLY A 1014 7.89 -12.50 1.86
N ALA A 1015 8.37 -12.19 3.05
CA ALA A 1015 8.14 -13.03 4.24
C ALA A 1015 7.02 -12.43 5.10
N ARG A 1016 6.12 -13.26 5.62
CA ARG A 1016 5.17 -12.87 6.69
C ARG A 1016 5.88 -12.78 8.05
N ARG A 1017 5.18 -12.36 9.10
CA ARG A 1017 5.68 -12.45 10.49
C ARG A 1017 6.14 -13.87 10.83
N ASN A 1018 7.20 -14.00 11.60
CA ASN A 1018 7.72 -15.26 12.15
C ASN A 1018 6.88 -15.80 13.33
N SER A 1019 5.56 -15.85 13.16
CA SER A 1019 4.61 -16.36 14.17
C SER A 1019 3.77 -17.48 13.58
N VAL A 1020 3.48 -18.49 14.42
CA VAL A 1020 2.73 -19.69 14.01
C VAL A 1020 1.36 -19.31 13.45
N ARG A 1021 0.74 -18.26 14.00
CA ARG A 1021 -0.53 -17.67 13.51
C ARG A 1021 -0.43 -17.08 12.11
N ALA A 1022 0.73 -16.55 11.74
CA ALA A 1022 1.01 -16.03 10.39
C ALA A 1022 1.54 -17.12 9.42
N GLY A 1023 1.66 -18.37 9.89
CA GLY A 1023 2.26 -19.49 9.15
C GLY A 1023 3.78 -19.60 9.29
N GLY A 1024 4.44 -18.69 10.03
CA GLY A 1024 5.88 -18.66 10.31
C GLY A 1024 6.27 -19.41 11.59
N ASP A 1025 7.46 -19.98 11.70
CA ASP A 1025 7.95 -20.60 12.97
C ASP A 1025 9.49 -20.64 13.00
N ASN A 1026 10.08 -20.96 14.15
CA ASN A 1026 11.52 -21.17 14.36
C ASN A 1026 12.38 -19.97 13.92
N GLY A 1027 11.87 -18.76 14.12
CA GLY A 1027 12.57 -17.50 13.82
C GLY A 1027 12.37 -16.99 12.38
N TYR A 1028 11.59 -17.67 11.54
CA TYR A 1028 11.36 -17.29 10.15
C TYR A 1028 9.88 -17.17 9.79
N GLY A 1029 9.56 -16.20 8.93
CA GLY A 1029 8.26 -16.04 8.31
C GLY A 1029 8.01 -17.03 7.18
N ARG A 1030 6.74 -17.31 6.88
CA ARG A 1030 6.38 -18.00 5.63
C ARG A 1030 6.58 -17.04 4.46
N ARG A 1031 7.18 -17.55 3.38
CA ARG A 1031 7.33 -16.80 2.13
C ARG A 1031 6.08 -16.85 1.26
N ASP A 1032 5.57 -15.68 0.90
CA ASP A 1032 4.43 -15.51 0.01
C ASP A 1032 4.81 -14.63 -1.17
N TRP A 1033 4.09 -14.80 -2.28
CA TRP A 1033 4.13 -13.81 -3.35
C TRP A 1033 3.50 -12.50 -2.87
N ALA A 1034 4.02 -11.36 -3.34
CA ALA A 1034 3.48 -10.05 -3.01
C ALA A 1034 1.96 -9.96 -3.25
N TRP A 1035 1.45 -10.60 -4.32
CA TRP A 1035 0.02 -10.66 -4.66
C TRP A 1035 -0.80 -11.73 -3.89
N HIS A 1036 -0.16 -12.58 -3.09
CA HIS A 1036 -0.81 -13.49 -2.12
C HIS A 1036 -0.71 -12.96 -0.69
N SER A 1037 -0.56 -11.66 -0.58
CA SER A 1037 -0.44 -10.96 0.68
C SER A 1037 -0.98 -9.54 0.53
N GLY A 1038 -1.25 -8.90 1.66
CA GLY A 1038 -1.93 -7.62 1.68
C GLY A 1038 -3.45 -7.77 1.69
N GLY A 1039 -4.14 -6.69 1.39
CA GLY A 1039 -5.59 -6.70 1.34
C GLY A 1039 -6.20 -5.34 1.11
N GLU A 1040 -7.50 -5.29 1.35
CA GLU A 1040 -8.32 -4.10 1.19
C GLU A 1040 -8.92 -3.71 2.52
N LEU A 1041 -8.90 -2.41 2.76
CA LEU A 1041 -9.41 -1.77 3.95
C LEU A 1041 -10.42 -0.70 3.58
N VAL A 1042 -11.37 -0.46 4.48
CA VAL A 1042 -12.22 0.72 4.51
C VAL A 1042 -11.97 1.41 5.84
N LEU A 1043 -11.94 2.74 5.84
CA LEU A 1043 -11.93 3.50 7.10
C LEU A 1043 -13.36 3.57 7.66
N ASP A 1044 -13.51 3.28 8.94
CA ASP A 1044 -14.82 3.15 9.62
C ASP A 1044 -14.76 3.86 10.99
N TYR A 1045 -15.92 4.21 11.54
CA TYR A 1045 -16.08 5.09 12.71
C TYR A 1045 -16.82 4.37 13.83
N GLN A 1046 -16.20 4.27 15.01
CA GLN A 1046 -16.80 3.53 16.12
C GLN A 1046 -17.79 4.40 16.89
N LYS A 1047 -19.09 4.07 16.81
CA LYS A 1047 -20.08 4.61 17.76
C LYS A 1047 -19.85 4.06 19.16
N ARG A 1048 -19.71 4.92 20.16
CA ARG A 1048 -19.32 4.58 21.53
C ARG A 1048 -20.08 5.40 22.57
N ASN A 1049 -20.13 4.89 23.80
CA ASN A 1049 -20.61 5.65 24.96
C ASN A 1049 -19.40 6.10 25.78
N VAL A 1050 -19.41 7.37 26.20
CA VAL A 1050 -18.37 7.99 27.02
C VAL A 1050 -19.01 8.48 28.31
N LEU A 1051 -18.79 7.72 29.39
CA LEU A 1051 -19.24 8.11 30.72
C LEU A 1051 -18.17 8.97 31.39
N GLY A 1052 -18.49 10.22 31.66
CA GLY A 1052 -17.63 11.22 32.28
C GLY A 1052 -17.98 11.51 33.74
N PHE A 1053 -16.95 11.73 34.55
CA PHE A 1053 -17.06 12.24 35.90
C PHE A 1053 -15.97 13.27 36.13
N ALA A 1054 -16.32 14.45 36.64
CA ALA A 1054 -15.33 15.46 36.98
C ALA A 1054 -15.66 16.13 38.31
N PHE A 1055 -14.63 16.57 39.03
CA PHE A 1055 -14.80 17.46 40.15
C PHE A 1055 -13.60 18.36 40.35
N ASP A 1056 -13.84 19.56 40.87
CA ASP A 1056 -12.81 20.55 41.18
C ASP A 1056 -13.02 21.12 42.58
N PHE A 1057 -11.92 21.54 43.22
CA PHE A 1057 -11.97 22.21 44.50
C PHE A 1057 -10.75 23.08 44.79
N ASP A 1058 -10.99 24.17 45.51
CA ASP A 1058 -9.94 25.02 46.03
C ASP A 1058 -9.35 24.48 47.35
N GLU A 1059 -8.02 24.33 47.40
CA GLU A 1059 -7.29 23.93 48.61
C GLU A 1059 -6.62 25.12 49.30
N ASN A 1060 -7.17 25.46 50.46
CA ASN A 1060 -6.81 26.66 51.20
C ASN A 1060 -5.38 26.69 51.75
N ARG A 1061 -4.79 25.53 52.06
CA ARG A 1061 -3.44 25.44 52.65
C ARG A 1061 -2.34 25.72 51.62
N THR A 1062 -2.46 25.16 50.43
CA THR A 1062 -1.48 25.29 49.34
C THR A 1062 -1.78 26.47 48.42
N LYS A 1063 -2.98 27.08 48.53
CA LYS A 1063 -3.48 28.14 47.64
C LYS A 1063 -3.48 27.66 46.18
N SER A 1064 -3.93 26.43 45.99
CA SER A 1064 -4.01 25.79 44.68
C SER A 1064 -5.43 25.33 44.40
N ASN A 1065 -5.84 25.41 43.15
CA ASN A 1065 -7.06 24.75 42.66
C ASN A 1065 -6.68 23.36 42.11
N TRP A 1066 -7.50 22.36 42.37
CA TRP A 1066 -7.31 20.99 41.89
C TRP A 1066 -8.51 20.56 41.08
N GLY A 1067 -8.26 20.04 39.87
CA GLY A 1067 -9.27 19.45 39.00
C GLY A 1067 -9.01 17.96 38.80
N PHE A 1068 -10.09 17.18 38.79
CA PHE A 1068 -10.08 15.76 38.47
C PHE A 1068 -11.13 15.51 37.40
N GLU A 1069 -10.75 14.80 36.35
CA GLU A 1069 -11.64 14.48 35.24
C GLU A 1069 -11.39 13.05 34.79
N MET A 1070 -12.42 12.22 34.75
CA MET A 1070 -12.34 10.81 34.43
C MET A 1070 -13.34 10.48 33.35
N THR A 1071 -12.95 9.68 32.36
CA THR A 1071 -13.88 9.04 31.43
C THR A 1071 -13.68 7.54 31.40
N TRP A 1072 -14.79 6.83 31.21
CA TRP A 1072 -14.80 5.43 30.84
C TRP A 1072 -15.43 5.32 29.45
N VAL A 1073 -14.70 4.72 28.53
CA VAL A 1073 -15.08 4.55 27.13
C VAL A 1073 -15.17 3.07 26.84
N ASN A 1074 -16.31 2.63 26.28
CA ASN A 1074 -16.52 1.24 25.92
C ASN A 1074 -16.17 0.96 24.44
N ARG A 1075 -15.62 -0.24 24.19
CA ARG A 1075 -15.35 -0.76 22.83
C ARG A 1075 -14.46 0.15 21.96
N GLN A 1076 -13.44 0.77 22.54
CA GLN A 1076 -12.45 1.55 21.83
C GLN A 1076 -11.61 0.65 20.90
N PRO A 1077 -11.53 0.94 19.59
CA PRO A 1077 -10.70 0.18 18.66
C PRO A 1077 -9.23 0.57 18.85
N PHE A 1078 -8.36 -0.44 18.97
CA PHE A 1078 -6.90 -0.31 18.93
C PHE A 1078 -6.34 -1.22 17.83
N VAL A 1079 -5.31 -0.74 17.14
CA VAL A 1079 -4.57 -1.57 16.20
C VAL A 1079 -3.73 -2.59 16.97
N SER A 1080 -3.93 -3.87 16.66
CA SER A 1080 -3.23 -5.00 17.27
C SER A 1080 -2.60 -5.88 16.20
N ASN A 1081 -1.31 -6.18 16.36
CA ASN A 1081 -0.58 -7.02 15.42
C ASN A 1081 -0.86 -8.52 15.54
N ASP A 1082 -1.54 -8.93 16.61
CA ASP A 1082 -1.90 -10.32 16.88
C ASP A 1082 -3.33 -10.68 16.46
N GLU A 1083 -4.12 -9.67 16.06
CA GLU A 1083 -5.46 -9.84 15.51
C GLU A 1083 -5.42 -10.00 14.00
N TRP A 1084 -6.20 -10.95 13.46
CA TRP A 1084 -6.16 -11.26 12.02
C TRP A 1084 -6.77 -10.15 11.15
N ASP A 1085 -7.76 -9.44 11.70
CA ASP A 1085 -8.34 -8.24 11.11
C ASP A 1085 -7.53 -6.96 11.46
N GLY A 1086 -6.62 -7.07 12.43
CA GLY A 1086 -5.73 -6.01 12.89
C GLY A 1086 -6.33 -5.09 13.95
N ILE A 1087 -7.54 -5.36 14.47
CA ILE A 1087 -8.25 -4.47 15.39
C ILE A 1087 -8.76 -5.22 16.62
N ALA A 1088 -8.31 -4.79 17.80
CA ALA A 1088 -8.87 -5.21 19.08
C ALA A 1088 -9.80 -4.12 19.62
N LYS A 1089 -11.01 -4.46 20.06
CA LYS A 1089 -11.94 -3.51 20.71
C LYS A 1089 -11.94 -3.73 22.21
N VAL A 1090 -11.39 -2.78 22.96
CA VAL A 1090 -11.18 -2.86 24.42
C VAL A 1090 -11.84 -1.69 25.14
N ASN A 1091 -11.89 -1.73 26.47
CA ASN A 1091 -12.38 -0.60 27.26
C ASN A 1091 -11.20 0.30 27.68
N THR A 1092 -11.42 1.60 27.78
CA THR A 1092 -10.40 2.53 28.29
C THR A 1092 -10.92 3.39 29.42
N LEU A 1093 -10.06 3.64 30.40
CA LEU A 1093 -10.29 4.59 31.47
C LEU A 1093 -9.25 5.72 31.36
N ASN A 1094 -9.70 6.94 31.12
CA ASN A 1094 -8.82 8.10 31.04
C ASN A 1094 -9.05 8.99 32.27
N LEU A 1095 -7.99 9.31 33.03
CA LEU A 1095 -8.02 10.18 34.20
C LEU A 1095 -7.07 11.36 34.00
N THR A 1096 -7.58 12.57 34.16
CA THR A 1096 -6.81 13.80 34.24
C THR A 1096 -6.81 14.33 35.67
N ILE A 1097 -5.64 14.75 36.15
CA ILE A 1097 -5.48 15.50 37.39
C ILE A 1097 -4.78 16.81 37.05
N SER A 1098 -5.41 17.94 37.34
CA SER A 1098 -4.83 19.28 37.18
C SER A 1098 -4.62 19.96 38.52
N ALA A 1099 -3.57 20.78 38.60
CA ALA A 1099 -3.28 21.62 39.76
C ALA A 1099 -2.76 22.99 39.32
N ASP A 1100 -3.47 24.02 39.75
CA ASP A 1100 -3.18 25.41 39.41
C ASP A 1100 -2.76 26.20 40.62
N ARG A 1101 -1.69 26.98 40.50
CA ARG A 1101 -1.19 27.80 41.60
C ARG A 1101 -0.52 29.08 41.11
N PRO A 1102 -1.02 30.26 41.52
CA PRO A 1102 -0.23 31.49 41.47
C PRO A 1102 0.80 31.51 42.62
N ALA A 1103 2.05 31.83 42.32
CA ALA A 1103 3.14 31.93 43.31
C ALA A 1103 4.07 33.12 43.03
N PHE A 1104 4.51 33.80 44.08
CA PHE A 1104 5.51 34.87 43.97
C PHE A 1104 6.92 34.27 43.87
N ILE A 1105 7.70 34.77 42.89
CA ILE A 1105 9.13 34.49 42.75
C ILE A 1105 9.82 35.85 42.67
N ASP A 1106 10.07 36.45 43.84
CA ASP A 1106 10.43 37.86 43.99
C ASP A 1106 11.70 38.25 43.22
N PHE A 1107 12.65 37.32 43.04
CA PHE A 1107 13.90 37.59 42.32
C PHE A 1107 13.73 37.64 40.79
N LEU A 1108 12.66 37.05 40.24
CA LEU A 1108 12.34 37.12 38.81
C LEU A 1108 11.30 38.20 38.52
N ASN A 1109 10.26 38.32 39.35
CA ASN A 1109 9.21 39.32 39.19
C ASN A 1109 8.61 39.69 40.56
N PRO A 1110 9.05 40.78 41.20
CA PRO A 1110 8.50 41.21 42.50
C PRO A 1110 7.11 41.87 42.37
N GLY A 1111 6.69 42.24 41.15
CA GLY A 1111 5.45 42.97 40.91
C GLY A 1111 4.25 42.11 40.55
N ARG A 1112 4.44 40.82 40.22
CA ARG A 1112 3.37 39.91 39.80
C ARG A 1112 3.72 38.46 40.10
N THR A 1113 2.71 37.63 40.34
CA THR A 1113 2.88 36.19 40.51
C THR A 1113 3.22 35.49 39.20
N PHE A 1114 3.93 34.37 39.31
CA PHE A 1114 3.99 33.34 38.28
C PHE A 1114 2.78 32.43 38.43
N PHE A 1115 2.08 32.17 37.34
CA PHE A 1115 1.03 31.16 37.31
C PHE A 1115 1.64 29.83 36.86
N PHE A 1116 1.46 28.81 37.70
CA PHE A 1116 1.87 27.45 37.42
C PHE A 1116 0.63 26.58 37.23
N ASN A 1117 0.53 25.93 36.08
CA ASN A 1117 -0.47 24.91 35.76
C ASN A 1117 0.27 23.60 35.52
N SER A 1118 -0.13 22.53 36.20
CA SER A 1118 0.38 21.18 35.93
C SER A 1118 -0.78 20.23 35.75
N GLN A 1119 -0.75 19.43 34.69
CA GLN A 1119 -1.79 18.46 34.41
C GLN A 1119 -1.17 17.11 34.08
N TRP A 1120 -1.80 16.05 34.57
CA TRP A 1120 -1.34 14.68 34.46
C TRP A 1120 -2.47 13.83 33.91
N PHE A 1121 -2.21 13.20 32.77
CA PHE A 1121 -3.15 12.38 32.01
C PHE A 1121 -2.72 10.93 32.14
N PHE A 1122 -3.61 10.10 32.67
CA PHE A 1122 -3.45 8.68 32.82
C PHE A 1122 -4.44 8.00 31.90
N GLN A 1123 -3.96 7.13 31.01
CA GLN A 1123 -4.82 6.28 30.20
C GLN A 1123 -4.58 4.83 30.63
N TYR A 1124 -5.63 4.15 31.06
CA TYR A 1124 -5.62 2.71 31.31
C TYR A 1124 -6.39 1.99 30.21
N ILE A 1125 -5.74 1.01 29.58
CA ILE A 1125 -6.29 0.15 28.55
C ILE A 1125 -6.58 -1.21 29.19
N ASP A 1126 -7.85 -1.60 29.19
CA ASP A 1126 -8.31 -2.91 29.66
C ASP A 1126 -7.86 -4.00 28.68
N ASP A 1127 -7.54 -5.19 29.18
CA ASP A 1127 -7.02 -6.32 28.36
C ASP A 1127 -5.88 -5.95 27.39
N TYR A 1128 -4.98 -5.05 27.81
CA TYR A 1128 -3.84 -4.62 27.00
C TYR A 1128 -2.90 -5.80 26.62
N ASP A 1129 -2.47 -5.80 25.36
CA ASP A 1129 -1.48 -6.72 24.80
C ASP A 1129 -0.23 -5.94 24.30
N ASP A 1130 0.96 -6.51 24.44
CA ASP A 1130 2.22 -5.89 24.03
C ASP A 1130 2.33 -5.67 22.50
N ASN A 1131 1.47 -6.32 21.70
CA ASN A 1131 1.39 -6.17 20.26
C ASN A 1131 0.46 -5.02 19.81
N PHE A 1132 -0.08 -4.24 20.75
CA PHE A 1132 -0.80 -3.01 20.42
C PHE A 1132 0.18 -1.94 19.92
N TYR A 1133 -0.29 -1.09 19.01
CA TYR A 1133 0.45 0.10 18.60
C TYR A 1133 0.54 1.16 19.72
N ALA A 1134 -0.25 1.02 20.78
CA ALA A 1134 -0.23 1.90 21.95
C ALA A 1134 0.79 1.47 23.02
N ASN A 1135 1.18 2.40 23.89
CA ASN A 1135 2.18 2.17 24.92
C ASN A 1135 1.57 1.80 26.27
N GLY A 1136 1.84 0.55 26.69
CA GLY A 1136 1.59 0.04 28.04
C GLY A 1136 0.11 -0.10 28.40
N PRO A 1137 -0.21 -0.92 29.41
CA PRO A 1137 -1.56 -0.94 29.96
C PRO A 1137 -1.93 0.38 30.65
N ILE A 1138 -0.93 1.13 31.15
CA ILE A 1138 -1.11 2.48 31.71
C ILE A 1138 -0.13 3.44 31.04
N ASN A 1139 -0.61 4.38 30.23
CA ASN A 1139 0.19 5.49 29.72
C ASN A 1139 0.04 6.73 30.61
N VAL A 1140 1.12 7.52 30.74
CA VAL A 1140 1.12 8.78 31.47
C VAL A 1140 1.70 9.89 30.59
N LEU A 1141 0.96 10.98 30.46
CA LEU A 1141 1.41 12.23 29.86
C LEU A 1141 1.28 13.34 30.91
N ALA A 1142 2.27 14.23 30.99
CA ALA A 1142 2.19 15.39 31.86
C ALA A 1142 2.45 16.68 31.09
N THR A 1143 1.74 17.73 31.48
CA THR A 1143 1.96 19.10 31.03
C THR A 1143 2.36 19.95 32.22
N PHE A 1144 3.24 20.91 31.98
CA PHE A 1144 3.63 21.91 32.94
C PHE A 1144 3.77 23.25 32.24
N THR A 1145 2.93 24.20 32.61
CA THR A 1145 2.94 25.55 32.07
C THR A 1145 3.28 26.54 33.16
N ALA A 1146 4.21 27.45 32.85
CA ALA A 1146 4.57 28.57 33.70
C ALA A 1146 4.53 29.86 32.89
N PHE A 1147 3.80 30.87 33.38
CA PHE A 1147 3.79 32.19 32.75
C PHE A 1147 3.74 33.35 33.75
N THR A 1148 4.24 34.50 33.34
CA THR A 1148 4.16 35.76 34.09
C THR A 1148 4.16 36.96 33.16
N GLY A 1149 3.65 38.09 33.67
CA GLY A 1149 3.58 39.37 32.97
C GLY A 1149 4.46 40.43 33.62
N TYR A 1150 5.18 41.19 32.79
CA TYR A 1150 5.98 42.36 33.14
C TYR A 1150 5.34 43.62 32.56
N HIS A 1151 5.62 44.77 33.17
CA HIS A 1151 5.19 46.08 32.70
C HIS A 1151 3.67 46.19 32.46
N GLN A 1152 2.86 45.85 33.49
CA GLN A 1152 1.39 45.86 33.39
C GLN A 1152 0.88 44.95 32.26
N ASP A 1153 1.43 43.74 32.15
CA ASP A 1153 1.10 42.72 31.14
C ASP A 1153 1.34 43.13 29.70
N ARG A 1154 2.18 44.15 29.48
CA ARG A 1154 2.64 44.48 28.14
C ARG A 1154 3.64 43.48 27.60
N LEU A 1155 4.45 42.88 28.46
CA LEU A 1155 5.40 41.83 28.09
C LEU A 1155 5.08 40.56 28.87
N MET A 1156 4.66 39.50 28.19
CA MET A 1156 4.30 38.23 28.81
C MET A 1156 5.23 37.12 28.31
N PHE A 1157 5.70 36.30 29.24
CA PHE A 1157 6.49 35.11 28.93
C PHE A 1157 5.68 33.87 29.27
N PHE A 1158 5.57 32.95 28.31
CA PHE A 1158 4.92 31.66 28.46
C PHE A 1158 5.93 30.55 28.19
N ASN A 1159 5.90 29.51 29.02
CA ASN A 1159 6.66 28.29 28.78
C ASN A 1159 5.78 27.10 29.12
N THR A 1160 5.55 26.22 28.15
CA THR A 1160 4.85 24.95 28.34
C THR A 1160 5.78 23.80 28.03
N LEU A 1161 5.89 22.85 28.95
CA LEU A 1161 6.53 21.56 28.78
C LEU A 1161 5.44 20.50 28.66
N VAL A 1162 5.52 19.67 27.62
CA VAL A 1162 4.68 18.48 27.44
C VAL A 1162 5.60 17.27 27.43
N TYR A 1163 5.27 16.22 28.17
CA TYR A 1163 6.08 15.01 28.22
C TYR A 1163 5.22 13.75 28.34
N ASP A 1164 5.42 12.81 27.43
CA ASP A 1164 4.86 11.47 27.48
C ASP A 1164 5.94 10.49 27.96
N PHE A 1165 5.67 9.84 29.10
CA PHE A 1165 6.67 9.08 29.84
C PHE A 1165 7.02 7.75 29.19
N LEU A 1166 6.05 7.03 28.61
CA LEU A 1166 6.30 5.71 28.03
C LEU A 1166 6.96 5.81 26.67
N SER A 1167 6.47 6.72 25.81
CA SER A 1167 7.09 6.98 24.50
C SER A 1167 8.44 7.69 24.62
N ARG A 1168 8.73 8.29 25.79
CA ARG A 1168 9.91 9.15 26.05
C ARG A 1168 9.99 10.29 25.05
N SER A 1169 8.85 10.90 24.78
CA SER A 1169 8.69 12.02 23.85
C SER A 1169 8.16 13.26 24.56
N GLY A 1170 8.35 14.42 23.97
CA GLY A 1170 7.90 15.66 24.57
C GLY A 1170 8.12 16.88 23.70
N ALA A 1171 7.65 18.01 24.21
CA ALA A 1171 7.79 19.31 23.57
C ALA A 1171 8.04 20.41 24.59
N LEU A 1172 8.82 21.42 24.20
CA LEU A 1172 9.06 22.65 24.95
C LEU A 1172 8.62 23.83 24.07
N LEU A 1173 7.66 24.62 24.58
CA LEU A 1173 6.93 25.64 23.82
C LEU A 1173 7.11 27.04 24.44
N PRO A 1174 8.32 27.65 24.40
CA PRO A 1174 8.54 29.01 24.85
C PRO A 1174 7.91 30.02 23.89
N SER A 1175 7.25 31.04 24.45
CA SER A 1175 6.78 32.19 23.68
C SER A 1175 6.78 33.47 24.48
N VAL A 1176 6.87 34.57 23.75
CA VAL A 1176 6.87 35.93 24.27
C VAL A 1176 5.81 36.73 23.53
N ILE A 1177 4.92 37.36 24.29
CA ILE A 1177 3.89 38.25 23.76
C ILE A 1177 4.22 39.68 24.19
N TYR A 1178 4.30 40.59 23.24
CA TYR A 1178 4.45 42.03 23.47
C TYR A 1178 3.22 42.79 22.97
N ARG A 1179 2.50 43.44 23.87
CA ARG A 1179 1.34 44.30 23.60
C ARG A 1179 1.81 45.76 23.49
N PHE A 1180 1.87 46.28 22.27
CA PHE A 1180 2.25 47.66 21.99
C PHE A 1180 1.13 48.64 22.36
N THR A 1181 -0.12 48.26 22.07
CA THR A 1181 -1.36 48.96 22.44
C THR A 1181 -2.40 47.97 22.93
N GLU A 1182 -3.60 48.43 23.29
CA GLU A 1182 -4.74 47.56 23.62
C GLU A 1182 -5.24 46.78 22.40
N SER A 1183 -5.00 47.32 21.20
CA SER A 1183 -5.43 46.76 19.91
C SER A 1183 -4.33 46.01 19.16
N PHE A 1184 -3.04 46.27 19.42
CA PHE A 1184 -1.92 45.75 18.65
C PHE A 1184 -0.94 44.94 19.52
N SER A 1185 -0.74 43.68 19.15
CA SER A 1185 0.18 42.77 19.82
C SER A 1185 1.00 41.94 18.84
N VAL A 1186 2.23 41.61 19.25
CA VAL A 1186 3.13 40.71 18.52
C VAL A 1186 3.53 39.56 19.44
N THR A 1187 3.44 38.33 18.93
CA THR A 1187 3.90 37.12 19.60
C THR A 1187 5.03 36.50 18.80
N VAL A 1188 6.11 36.12 19.49
CA VAL A 1188 7.20 35.33 18.92
C VAL A 1188 7.38 34.09 19.78
N GLY A 1189 7.52 32.93 19.16
CA GLY A 1189 7.78 31.69 19.89
C GLY A 1189 8.61 30.70 19.10
N ALA A 1190 9.11 29.72 19.84
CA ALA A 1190 9.80 28.56 19.31
C ALA A 1190 9.20 27.30 19.92
N ASN A 1191 9.03 26.25 19.13
CA ASN A 1191 8.57 24.95 19.61
C ASN A 1191 9.68 23.93 19.33
N VAL A 1192 10.14 23.24 20.37
CA VAL A 1192 11.14 22.17 20.27
C VAL A 1192 10.46 20.85 20.56
N PHE A 1193 10.60 19.86 19.68
CA PHE A 1193 10.04 18.52 19.83
C PHE A 1193 11.13 17.47 19.92
N TRP A 1194 10.89 16.43 20.73
CA TRP A 1194 11.75 15.26 20.78
C TRP A 1194 10.94 13.98 20.96
N GLY A 1195 11.52 12.86 20.54
CA GLY A 1195 10.93 11.55 20.70
C GLY A 1195 11.78 10.47 20.06
N ARG A 1196 11.24 9.27 19.99
CA ARG A 1196 11.93 8.11 19.41
C ARG A 1196 10.95 7.22 18.66
N THR A 1197 11.48 6.43 17.75
CA THR A 1197 10.71 5.33 17.17
C THR A 1197 10.81 4.11 18.07
N GLU A 1198 9.71 3.39 18.18
CA GLU A 1198 9.59 2.15 18.93
C GLU A 1198 9.31 1.00 17.97
N TRP A 1199 9.69 -0.21 18.37
CA TRP A 1199 9.52 -1.41 17.56
C TRP A 1199 8.36 -2.22 18.09
N ARG A 1200 7.49 -2.64 17.19
CA ARG A 1200 6.40 -3.58 17.46
C ARG A 1200 6.52 -4.73 16.49
N ASP A 1201 6.15 -5.92 16.90
CA ASP A 1201 6.07 -7.05 15.98
C ASP A 1201 5.19 -6.68 14.78
N ALA A 1202 5.54 -7.11 13.57
CA ALA A 1202 4.72 -6.86 12.39
C ALA A 1202 3.33 -7.52 12.53
N PRO A 1203 2.29 -7.02 11.86
CA PRO A 1203 0.97 -7.65 11.86
C PRO A 1203 1.05 -9.11 11.39
N ILE A 1204 0.29 -10.03 12.02
CA ILE A 1204 0.18 -11.43 11.54
C ILE A 1204 -0.41 -11.52 10.13
N ASN A 1205 -1.19 -10.52 9.74
CA ASN A 1205 -1.78 -10.37 8.42
C ASN A 1205 -1.60 -8.93 7.94
N GLU A 1206 -0.57 -8.68 7.14
CA GLU A 1206 -0.26 -7.32 6.68
C GLU A 1206 -1.28 -6.82 5.66
N ILE A 1207 -1.49 -5.50 5.58
CA ILE A 1207 -2.29 -4.85 4.52
C ILE A 1207 -1.41 -4.56 3.31
N ARG A 1208 -0.14 -4.25 3.56
CA ARG A 1208 0.87 -4.08 2.53
C ARG A 1208 1.22 -5.46 1.95
N PRO A 1209 1.54 -5.54 0.66
CA PRO A 1209 2.15 -6.74 0.10
C PRO A 1209 3.38 -7.13 0.91
N ALA A 1210 3.57 -8.42 1.14
CA ALA A 1210 4.71 -8.97 1.82
C ALA A 1210 5.98 -8.53 1.09
N LEU A 1211 6.89 -7.92 1.84
CA LEU A 1211 8.18 -7.49 1.34
C LEU A 1211 9.25 -8.51 1.73
N ASN A 1212 10.34 -8.55 0.97
CA ASN A 1212 11.50 -9.36 1.36
C ASN A 1212 12.16 -8.71 2.58
N ARG A 1213 11.92 -9.29 3.76
CA ARG A 1213 12.33 -8.74 5.06
C ARG A 1213 13.70 -9.31 5.47
N THR A 1214 14.67 -8.45 5.74
CA THR A 1214 16.03 -8.85 6.14
C THR A 1214 16.57 -8.02 7.30
N GLY A 1215 17.52 -8.57 8.07
CA GLY A 1215 18.19 -7.88 9.16
C GLY A 1215 17.60 -8.15 10.56
N LYS A 1216 18.16 -7.49 11.57
CA LYS A 1216 17.84 -7.75 12.99
C LYS A 1216 16.36 -7.51 13.35
N HIS A 1217 15.69 -6.61 12.65
CA HIS A 1217 14.30 -6.19 12.89
C HIS A 1217 13.37 -6.60 11.75
N ALA A 1218 13.70 -7.68 11.02
CA ALA A 1218 12.98 -8.13 9.82
C ALA A 1218 11.46 -8.30 10.06
N TYR A 1219 11.05 -8.76 11.24
CA TYR A 1219 9.65 -9.03 11.58
C TYR A 1219 9.05 -8.00 12.54
N GLU A 1220 9.65 -6.81 12.61
CA GLU A 1220 9.16 -5.70 13.44
C GLU A 1220 8.86 -4.49 12.53
N ASP A 1221 7.76 -3.81 12.85
CA ASP A 1221 7.36 -2.55 12.25
C ASP A 1221 7.64 -1.41 13.24
N ALA A 1222 8.05 -0.29 12.68
CA ALA A 1222 8.37 0.92 13.43
C ALA A 1222 7.12 1.77 13.71
N VAL A 1223 6.99 2.24 14.94
CA VAL A 1223 5.86 3.09 15.38
C VAL A 1223 6.36 4.36 16.08
N ALA A 1224 5.67 5.47 15.86
CA ALA A 1224 5.94 6.75 16.50
C ALA A 1224 4.76 7.11 17.41
N ASN A 1225 4.91 6.86 18.71
CA ASN A 1225 3.87 7.08 19.70
C ASN A 1225 4.03 8.43 20.42
N GLY A 1226 2.91 8.98 20.87
CA GLY A 1226 2.88 10.27 21.57
C GLY A 1226 3.39 11.41 20.69
N LEU A 1227 4.21 12.30 21.28
CA LEU A 1227 4.81 13.43 20.56
C LEU A 1227 5.95 13.01 19.61
N SER A 1228 6.32 11.72 19.57
CA SER A 1228 7.36 11.24 18.64
C SER A 1228 6.99 11.46 17.17
N ALA A 1229 5.69 11.51 16.85
CA ALA A 1229 5.21 11.81 15.49
C ALA A 1229 5.49 13.25 15.05
N LEU A 1230 5.73 14.17 16.00
CA LEU A 1230 6.02 15.59 15.76
C LEU A 1230 7.50 15.93 15.95
N ARG A 1231 8.35 14.95 16.29
CA ARG A 1231 9.76 15.20 16.64
C ARG A 1231 10.54 15.96 15.55
N GLU A 1232 10.14 15.85 14.28
CA GLU A 1232 10.82 16.43 13.11
C GLU A 1232 10.30 17.79 12.68
N ARG A 1233 9.67 18.51 13.61
CA ARG A 1233 8.90 19.73 13.33
C ARG A 1233 9.24 20.82 14.33
N ASP A 1234 10.52 21.06 14.58
CA ASP A 1234 10.89 22.21 15.40
C ASP A 1234 10.44 23.48 14.68
N GLU A 1235 9.79 24.40 15.40
CA GLU A 1235 9.08 25.52 14.78
C GLU A 1235 9.58 26.86 15.32
N LEU A 1236 9.71 27.83 14.43
CA LEU A 1236 9.74 29.25 14.79
C LEU A 1236 8.47 29.91 14.26
N TYR A 1237 7.83 30.74 15.09
CA TYR A 1237 6.64 31.46 14.65
C TYR A 1237 6.59 32.91 15.13
N LEU A 1238 5.93 33.71 14.31
CA LEU A 1238 5.61 35.11 14.54
C LEU A 1238 4.11 35.30 14.29
N ASN A 1239 3.41 35.93 15.23
CA ASN A 1239 2.01 36.31 15.07
C ASN A 1239 1.86 37.81 15.35
N ILE A 1240 1.37 38.55 14.37
CA ILE A 1240 1.08 39.97 14.46
C ILE A 1240 -0.44 40.11 14.46
N ARG A 1241 -1.03 40.63 15.55
CA ARG A 1241 -2.49 40.73 15.70
C ARG A 1241 -2.92 42.17 15.95
N TYR A 1242 -3.94 42.60 15.20
CA TYR A 1242 -4.67 43.85 15.37
C TYR A 1242 -6.14 43.55 15.63
N THR A 1243 -6.64 43.94 16.81
CA THR A 1243 -8.04 43.75 17.24
C THR A 1243 -8.78 45.09 17.16
N PHE A 1244 -10.01 45.09 16.66
CA PHE A 1244 -10.80 46.31 16.45
C PHE A 1244 -12.24 46.17 16.93
#